data_AF-A0A7X2FWH4-F1
#
_entry.id   AF-A0A7X2FWH4-F1
#
_cell.length_a   1.000
_cell.length_b   1.000
_cell.length_c   1.000
_cell.angle_alpha   90.00
_cell.angle_beta   90.00
_cell.angle_gamma   90.00
#
_symmetry.space_group_name_H-M   'P 1'
#
loop_
_entity.id
_entity.type
_entity.pdbx_description
1 polymer ?
#
loop_
_entity_poly.entity_id
_entity_poly.type
_entity_poly.pdbx_seq_one_letter_code
_entity_poly.pdbx_strand_id
1 'polypeptide(L)'
;MRDGLGTVFTDQGQPAAHRKTRLPSPHNAHTQQPPHPFPDIPLPLPDTLSPSSSLPPHPELVSGSFPFNPLHDSNSTRHRKSSPARRRTQQPAPPNPSSVAEPVDSPRFPRQTVRMTDDQIKLRPANENPWYVLATYHGEQTGDEFDEDLHAKNRDIWNRWMAAALSDEDRQKLIDEERATAAELKPFSAEQRRELWASFRSRELPVPDPATDIDFTETVFACPVSFDHFIFPARTSFVRSEFGGQANYQNATFERYADFHHAVFYWYADFRYSAFQEHAYFQHIVFHNYADFRHVSIKGNFDFRRTMFQGNGDFEHATFNGTAVFAHATFLSYAVFLHTTFKGDADLQHATFQYNAVFEDAVFLNQAVFQNAAFETRAIFQHAAFKQGASFLDTQFKGLADFRKTIFQGDTFFRVEGKSHSLSKTCQFGGITDFSHAVFNAEVFLTNREFCSETRFNSCKFLTCVPELSDCRLHEGTTWHDVQWPQTPSNPIAARDMADAYSHLRRRSNAIQDHEAELDFYGRELRAKRAAVGGATGFLISLYEWSCGFGASVHLPVFWLLGLWTGLAPVYHLILQHAGRAGIDPAQMYGFSLASLGGFFGMRKEFFADFTENLPTMAQTLSGAQSLLGAVFVFLLGLSLRNRFRIK
;
A
#
# COMPACT_ATOMS: atom_id res chain seq x y z
N MET A 1 -5.20 -37.02 57.08
CA MET A 1 -4.84 -36.86 58.51
C MET A 1 -4.36 -35.43 58.68
N ARG A 2 -5.18 -34.64 59.40
CA ARG A 2 -4.91 -33.41 60.19
C ARG A 2 -4.16 -32.26 59.52
N ASP A 3 -4.78 -31.11 59.25
CA ASP A 3 -5.49 -30.13 60.11
C ASP A 3 -4.58 -29.18 60.91
N GLY A 4 -4.95 -27.89 60.88
CA GLY A 4 -4.51 -26.82 61.78
C GLY A 4 -4.42 -25.47 61.06
N LEU A 5 -5.51 -24.71 60.81
CA LEU A 5 -6.25 -23.85 61.76
C LEU A 5 -5.29 -23.07 62.67
N GLY A 6 -5.30 -21.74 62.81
CA GLY A 6 -6.33 -20.71 62.63
C GLY A 6 -6.14 -19.65 63.73
N THR A 7 -7.01 -18.63 63.75
CA THR A 7 -7.18 -17.51 64.73
C THR A 7 -6.39 -16.22 64.43
N VAL A 8 -6.99 -15.05 64.09
CA VAL A 8 -8.18 -14.26 64.56
C VAL A 8 -7.85 -13.34 65.75
N PHE A 9 -8.23 -12.05 65.62
CA PHE A 9 -8.79 -11.04 66.57
C PHE A 9 -8.43 -9.62 66.04
N THR A 10 -9.33 -8.89 65.36
CA THR A 10 -10.27 -7.81 65.84
C THR A 10 -9.55 -6.60 66.47
N ASP A 11 -9.89 -5.33 66.28
CA ASP A 11 -11.24 -4.74 66.33
C ASP A 11 -11.26 -3.23 65.97
N GLN A 12 -12.44 -2.77 65.52
CA GLN A 12 -13.11 -1.45 65.57
C GLN A 12 -12.63 -0.17 64.86
N GLY A 13 -13.61 0.51 64.23
CA GLY A 13 -13.60 1.97 64.06
C GLY A 13 -14.45 2.58 62.92
N GLN A 14 -15.72 2.22 62.75
CA GLN A 14 -16.73 3.03 62.00
C GLN A 14 -17.10 4.32 62.79
N PRO A 15 -17.82 5.36 62.28
CA PRO A 15 -18.88 5.26 61.24
C PRO A 15 -19.19 6.48 60.29
N ALA A 16 -20.04 6.17 59.30
CA ALA A 16 -21.31 6.86 58.93
C ALA A 16 -21.49 7.85 57.75
N ALA A 17 -22.62 7.54 57.06
CA ALA A 17 -23.64 8.34 56.34
C ALA A 17 -23.36 8.74 54.87
N HIS A 18 -23.96 8.04 53.87
CA HIS A 18 -25.33 8.17 53.30
C HIS A 18 -25.24 8.81 51.89
N ARG A 19 -25.78 8.25 50.80
CA ARG A 19 -27.21 8.00 50.46
C ARG A 19 -27.26 7.21 49.12
N LYS A 20 -27.78 5.97 49.06
CA LYS A 20 -29.08 5.53 48.46
C LYS A 20 -29.36 6.12 47.06
N THR A 21 -29.70 5.40 45.97
CA THR A 21 -30.57 4.22 45.69
C THR A 21 -30.52 4.04 44.14
N ARG A 22 -30.75 2.92 43.44
CA ARG A 22 -31.92 2.02 43.43
C ARG A 22 -31.63 0.89 42.41
N LEU A 23 -31.98 -0.35 42.73
CA LEU A 23 -32.15 -1.48 41.79
C LEU A 23 -33.56 -1.44 41.14
N PRO A 24 -33.78 -2.09 39.99
CA PRO A 24 -35.10 -2.57 39.61
C PRO A 24 -35.19 -4.11 39.48
N SER A 25 -36.36 -4.62 39.86
CA SER A 25 -36.85 -6.01 39.73
C SER A 25 -37.61 -6.23 38.40
N PRO A 26 -38.00 -7.46 38.04
CA PRO A 26 -38.24 -7.88 36.65
C PRO A 26 -39.72 -8.00 36.22
N HIS A 27 -39.90 -8.29 34.92
CA HIS A 27 -41.08 -8.70 34.13
C HIS A 27 -41.84 -7.62 33.33
N ASN A 28 -41.67 -7.65 32.01
CA ASN A 28 -42.74 -8.14 31.11
C ASN A 28 -42.20 -8.47 29.71
N ALA A 29 -42.65 -9.62 29.20
CA ALA A 29 -42.36 -10.12 27.87
C ALA A 29 -43.18 -9.38 26.82
N HIS A 30 -42.51 -8.78 25.84
CA HIS A 30 -43.07 -8.55 24.52
C HIS A 30 -42.01 -8.90 23.47
N THR A 31 -42.43 -9.79 22.58
CA THR A 31 -41.81 -10.29 21.36
C THR A 31 -41.04 -9.20 20.60
N GLN A 32 -39.74 -9.39 20.41
CA GLN A 32 -38.95 -8.67 19.40
C GLN A 32 -38.31 -9.67 18.44
N GLN A 33 -38.63 -9.49 17.15
CA GLN A 33 -37.99 -10.12 16.00
C GLN A 33 -36.49 -9.74 15.94
N PRO A 34 -35.63 -10.61 15.38
CA PRO A 34 -34.25 -10.24 15.10
C PRO A 34 -34.18 -9.16 14.00
N PRO A 35 -33.15 -8.29 14.01
CA PRO A 35 -33.04 -7.20 13.03
C PRO A 35 -32.71 -7.76 11.64
N HIS A 36 -33.34 -7.17 10.62
CA HIS A 36 -33.10 -7.45 9.21
C HIS A 36 -31.64 -7.20 8.80
N PRO A 37 -31.06 -8.01 7.89
CA PRO A 37 -29.79 -7.70 7.26
C PRO A 37 -29.94 -6.57 6.23
N PHE A 38 -28.99 -5.64 6.20
CA PHE A 38 -28.82 -4.60 5.16
C PHE A 38 -28.15 -5.21 3.90
N PRO A 39 -28.30 -4.58 2.71
CA PRO A 39 -28.35 -5.29 1.43
C PRO A 39 -26.98 -5.73 0.91
N ASP A 40 -26.94 -6.92 0.33
CA ASP A 40 -25.81 -7.49 -0.41
C ASP A 40 -25.42 -6.58 -1.59
N ILE A 41 -24.15 -6.21 -1.64
CA ILE A 41 -23.51 -5.69 -2.86
C ILE A 41 -23.23 -6.91 -3.74
N PRO A 42 -23.72 -6.97 -5.00
CA PRO A 42 -23.52 -8.15 -5.83
C PRO A 42 -22.04 -8.28 -6.20
N LEU A 43 -21.46 -9.43 -5.85
CA LEU A 43 -20.20 -9.92 -6.43
C LEU A 43 -20.40 -10.12 -7.94
N PRO A 44 -19.37 -9.89 -8.79
CA PRO A 44 -19.44 -10.30 -10.18
C PRO A 44 -19.52 -11.83 -10.25
N LEU A 45 -20.55 -12.36 -10.90
CA LEU A 45 -20.68 -13.79 -11.16
C LEU A 45 -19.54 -14.26 -12.11
N PRO A 46 -18.99 -15.47 -11.90
CA PRO A 46 -18.10 -16.08 -12.88
C PRO A 46 -18.93 -16.56 -14.08
N ASP A 47 -18.50 -16.21 -15.29
CA ASP A 47 -19.11 -16.69 -16.52
C ASP A 47 -19.03 -18.22 -16.59
N THR A 48 -20.19 -18.87 -16.50
CA THR A 48 -20.36 -20.29 -16.81
C THR A 48 -20.40 -20.46 -18.33
N LEU A 49 -19.36 -21.02 -18.93
CA LEU A 49 -19.41 -21.56 -20.28
C LEU A 49 -19.32 -23.09 -20.24
N SER A 50 -20.29 -23.75 -20.86
CA SER A 50 -20.24 -25.16 -21.27
C SER A 50 -21.12 -25.32 -22.53
N PRO A 51 -20.98 -26.40 -23.31
CA PRO A 51 -19.99 -26.51 -24.39
C PRO A 51 -20.68 -26.72 -25.75
N SER A 52 -20.10 -26.26 -26.87
CA SER A 52 -20.12 -26.99 -28.16
C SER A 52 -19.51 -26.21 -29.32
N SER A 53 -18.80 -27.00 -30.14
CA SER A 53 -18.55 -26.86 -31.58
C SER A 53 -17.32 -26.07 -32.08
N SER A 54 -16.43 -26.87 -32.69
CA SER A 54 -15.50 -26.58 -33.80
C SER A 54 -14.33 -25.61 -33.55
N LEU A 55 -13.18 -26.20 -33.18
CA LEU A 55 -11.85 -25.64 -33.41
C LEU A 55 -11.44 -25.82 -34.88
N PRO A 56 -10.98 -24.77 -35.59
CA PRO A 56 -10.05 -24.91 -36.70
C PRO A 56 -8.60 -24.98 -36.19
N PRO A 57 -7.66 -25.57 -36.95
CA PRO A 57 -6.34 -25.94 -36.43
C PRO A 57 -5.41 -24.73 -36.23
N HIS A 58 -4.60 -24.80 -35.16
CA HIS A 58 -3.49 -23.89 -34.87
C HIS A 58 -2.44 -23.91 -35.99
N PRO A 59 -1.82 -22.77 -36.36
CA PRO A 59 -0.57 -22.76 -37.07
C PRO A 59 0.61 -22.95 -36.10
N GLU A 60 1.46 -23.93 -36.42
CA GLU A 60 2.81 -24.12 -35.87
C GLU A 60 3.67 -22.87 -36.04
N LEU A 61 4.33 -22.38 -34.99
CA LEU A 61 5.53 -21.54 -35.03
C LEU A 61 6.31 -21.80 -33.72
N VAL A 62 7.32 -22.66 -33.73
CA VAL A 62 8.74 -22.40 -34.05
C VAL A 62 9.43 -21.56 -32.97
N SER A 63 10.45 -22.20 -32.38
CA SER A 63 11.45 -21.64 -31.48
C SER A 63 12.09 -20.37 -32.05
N GLY A 64 12.12 -19.33 -31.24
CA GLY A 64 12.66 -18.04 -31.63
C GLY A 64 13.13 -17.26 -30.41
N SER A 65 14.42 -17.38 -30.12
CA SER A 65 15.23 -16.49 -29.28
C SER A 65 14.89 -15.01 -29.50
N PHE A 66 14.47 -14.31 -28.44
CA PHE A 66 14.32 -12.85 -28.43
C PHE A 66 15.62 -12.18 -28.00
N PRO A 67 16.20 -11.26 -28.81
CA PRO A 67 17.28 -10.40 -28.35
C PRO A 67 16.73 -9.12 -27.70
N PHE A 68 17.35 -8.77 -26.58
CA PHE A 68 17.27 -7.47 -25.91
C PHE A 68 17.56 -6.30 -26.86
N ASN A 69 16.86 -5.18 -26.68
CA ASN A 69 17.28 -3.89 -27.23
C ASN A 69 17.00 -2.76 -26.24
N PRO A 70 18.01 -2.04 -25.72
CA PRO A 70 17.81 -0.83 -24.94
C PRO A 70 17.69 0.40 -25.85
N LEU A 71 16.74 1.27 -25.52
CA LEU A 71 16.47 2.54 -26.16
C LEU A 71 17.65 3.52 -26.01
N HIS A 72 18.02 4.19 -27.10
CA HIS A 72 18.67 5.50 -27.03
C HIS A 72 18.21 6.40 -28.18
N ASP A 73 17.74 7.59 -27.79
CA ASP A 73 17.48 8.73 -28.66
C ASP A 73 18.75 9.18 -29.41
N SER A 74 18.62 9.51 -30.70
CA SER A 74 18.76 10.91 -31.16
C SER A 74 18.73 11.07 -32.69
N ASN A 75 18.08 12.16 -33.07
CA ASN A 75 17.83 12.73 -34.38
C ASN A 75 19.00 12.82 -35.39
N SER A 76 18.65 12.54 -36.65
CA SER A 76 18.92 13.34 -37.86
C SER A 76 20.36 13.65 -38.30
N THR A 77 20.77 13.24 -39.52
CA THR A 77 20.65 14.09 -40.73
C THR A 77 21.38 13.54 -41.98
N ARG A 78 20.65 13.60 -43.11
CA ARG A 78 20.98 14.12 -44.45
C ARG A 78 21.96 13.45 -45.44
N HIS A 79 21.39 13.30 -46.63
CA HIS A 79 22.01 13.31 -47.96
C HIS A 79 23.01 14.46 -48.23
N ARG A 80 24.18 14.07 -48.76
CA ARG A 80 24.79 14.44 -50.06
C ARG A 80 24.76 15.93 -50.50
N LYS A 81 25.93 16.58 -50.56
CA LYS A 81 26.64 17.04 -51.79
C LYS A 81 27.84 18.00 -51.53
N SER A 82 28.85 17.83 -52.39
CA SER A 82 29.83 18.78 -52.96
C SER A 82 30.93 19.46 -52.10
N SER A 83 32.18 19.07 -52.40
CA SER A 83 33.46 19.82 -52.36
C SER A 83 33.41 21.12 -53.20
N PRO A 84 34.46 22.02 -53.27
CA PRO A 84 35.88 21.82 -52.91
C PRO A 84 36.68 23.04 -52.36
N ALA A 85 37.96 22.76 -52.06
CA ALA A 85 39.17 23.57 -52.34
C ALA A 85 39.87 24.40 -51.24
N ARG A 86 41.18 24.06 -51.12
CA ARG A 86 42.40 24.91 -51.02
C ARG A 86 43.12 25.14 -49.67
N ARG A 87 44.32 24.54 -49.63
CA ARG A 87 45.67 25.06 -49.31
C ARG A 87 46.03 25.54 -47.88
N ARG A 88 46.75 24.64 -47.18
CA ARG A 88 48.20 24.66 -46.80
C ARG A 88 48.79 25.92 -46.13
N THR A 89 49.26 25.77 -44.89
CA THR A 89 50.50 26.34 -44.27
C THR A 89 50.63 25.75 -42.85
N GLN A 90 51.52 24.77 -42.60
CA GLN A 90 52.91 24.85 -42.05
C GLN A 90 53.05 25.16 -40.53
N GLN A 91 53.24 24.06 -39.75
CA GLN A 91 54.16 23.80 -38.60
C GLN A 91 54.13 24.66 -37.31
N PRO A 92 54.66 24.17 -36.14
CA PRO A 92 55.37 22.90 -35.86
C PRO A 92 54.85 22.09 -34.63
N ALA A 93 55.35 20.86 -34.49
CA ALA A 93 55.16 19.97 -33.32
C ALA A 93 56.09 20.34 -32.15
N PRO A 94 55.71 20.01 -30.89
CA PRO A 94 56.51 19.06 -30.10
C PRO A 94 55.62 18.21 -29.14
N PRO A 95 56.20 17.43 -28.20
CA PRO A 95 56.90 16.16 -28.34
C PRO A 95 56.05 14.97 -27.83
N ASN A 96 56.41 13.73 -28.18
CA ASN A 96 55.92 12.51 -27.52
C ASN A 96 56.88 12.17 -26.36
N PRO A 97 56.43 11.66 -25.20
CA PRO A 97 56.29 10.20 -25.11
C PRO A 97 55.21 9.68 -24.13
N SER A 98 54.63 8.54 -24.51
CA SER A 98 54.34 7.38 -23.65
C SER A 98 53.71 7.60 -22.26
N SER A 99 52.38 7.50 -22.17
CA SER A 99 51.70 6.73 -21.11
C SER A 99 50.23 6.51 -21.51
N VAL A 100 49.93 5.31 -22.00
CA VAL A 100 48.55 4.86 -22.18
C VAL A 100 47.96 4.64 -20.79
N ALA A 101 46.95 5.44 -20.43
CA ALA A 101 46.15 5.22 -19.24
C ALA A 101 45.13 4.10 -19.51
N GLU A 102 45.09 3.12 -18.62
CA GLU A 102 44.12 2.03 -18.57
C GLU A 102 42.68 2.55 -18.35
N PRO A 103 41.65 1.80 -18.79
CA PRO A 103 40.26 2.17 -18.55
C PRO A 103 39.88 1.99 -17.07
N VAL A 104 39.11 2.96 -16.58
CA VAL A 104 38.65 3.14 -15.20
C VAL A 104 37.91 1.91 -14.68
N ASP A 105 38.42 1.37 -13.56
CA ASP A 105 37.89 0.25 -12.75
C ASP A 105 36.41 0.50 -12.36
N SER A 106 35.54 -0.49 -12.62
CA SER A 106 34.26 -0.65 -11.93
C SER A 106 34.47 -0.68 -10.41
N PRO A 107 33.54 -0.18 -9.58
CA PRO A 107 33.73 -0.17 -8.13
C PRO A 107 33.91 -1.61 -7.60
N ARG A 108 35.14 -1.95 -7.24
CA ARG A 108 35.47 -3.16 -6.47
C ARG A 108 34.92 -2.98 -5.06
N PHE A 109 33.78 -3.59 -4.79
CA PHE A 109 33.32 -3.78 -3.42
C PHE A 109 34.32 -4.66 -2.67
N PRO A 110 34.62 -4.36 -1.40
CA PRO A 110 35.53 -5.18 -0.61
C PRO A 110 34.96 -6.60 -0.53
N ARG A 111 35.75 -7.60 -0.99
CA ARG A 111 35.57 -8.99 -0.57
C ARG A 111 35.72 -9.00 0.95
N GLN A 112 34.61 -8.84 1.68
CA GLN A 112 34.56 -9.31 3.06
C GLN A 112 34.61 -10.82 2.99
N THR A 113 35.84 -11.35 2.99
CA THR A 113 36.09 -12.67 3.52
C THR A 113 35.65 -12.64 4.96
N VAL A 114 34.42 -13.10 5.21
CA VAL A 114 34.05 -13.57 6.53
C VAL A 114 35.14 -14.55 6.92
N ARG A 115 35.93 -14.24 7.96
CA ARG A 115 36.77 -15.23 8.62
C ARG A 115 35.82 -16.22 9.27
N MET A 116 35.37 -17.19 8.48
CA MET A 116 34.68 -18.38 8.95
C MET A 116 35.70 -19.22 9.68
N THR A 117 35.32 -19.67 10.87
CA THR A 117 36.01 -20.73 11.61
C THR A 117 36.10 -21.96 10.71
N ASP A 118 37.29 -22.55 10.70
CA ASP A 118 37.83 -23.49 9.72
C ASP A 118 37.31 -24.93 9.89
N ASP A 119 35.98 -25.10 9.85
CA ASP A 119 35.34 -26.40 9.60
C ASP A 119 34.69 -26.33 8.21
N GLN A 120 35.47 -26.52 7.15
CA GLN A 120 34.92 -26.65 5.80
C GLN A 120 34.06 -27.92 5.74
N ILE A 121 32.75 -27.77 5.92
CA ILE A 121 31.78 -28.83 5.64
C ILE A 121 31.99 -29.22 4.18
N LYS A 122 32.52 -30.43 3.94
CA LYS A 122 32.69 -30.96 2.59
C LYS A 122 31.33 -31.41 2.07
N LEU A 123 30.76 -30.61 1.18
CA LEU A 123 29.48 -30.94 0.53
C LEU A 123 29.61 -32.20 -0.33
N ARG A 124 28.52 -32.97 -0.42
CA ARG A 124 28.40 -34.21 -1.19
C ARG A 124 28.05 -33.91 -2.65
N PRO A 125 28.77 -34.47 -3.65
CA PRO A 125 28.35 -34.41 -5.05
C PRO A 125 26.97 -35.05 -5.27
N ALA A 126 26.12 -34.47 -6.12
CA ALA A 126 24.76 -34.97 -6.33
C ALA A 126 24.70 -36.43 -6.81
N ASN A 127 25.64 -36.88 -7.63
CA ASN A 127 25.71 -38.27 -8.11
C ASN A 127 26.04 -39.31 -7.02
N GLU A 128 26.42 -38.88 -5.82
CA GLU A 128 26.56 -39.74 -4.63
C GLU A 128 25.29 -39.74 -3.76
N ASN A 129 24.28 -38.93 -4.09
CA ASN A 129 23.01 -38.88 -3.39
C ASN A 129 22.02 -39.89 -4.01
N PRO A 130 21.54 -40.90 -3.25
CA PRO A 130 20.59 -41.90 -3.73
C PRO A 130 19.30 -41.33 -4.33
N TRP A 131 18.75 -40.26 -3.73
CA TRP A 131 17.54 -39.60 -4.23
C TRP A 131 17.81 -38.88 -5.55
N TYR A 132 18.97 -38.25 -5.69
CA TYR A 132 19.31 -37.59 -6.96
C TYR A 132 19.54 -38.62 -8.06
N VAL A 133 20.24 -39.71 -7.75
CA VAL A 133 20.46 -40.81 -8.70
C VAL A 133 19.15 -41.46 -9.14
N LEU A 134 18.12 -41.47 -8.28
CA LEU A 134 16.77 -41.87 -8.66
C LEU A 134 16.10 -40.83 -9.58
N ALA A 135 16.20 -39.54 -9.22
CA ALA A 135 15.66 -38.43 -10.00
C ALA A 135 16.29 -38.31 -11.40
N THR A 136 17.54 -38.75 -11.56
CA THR A 136 18.29 -38.75 -12.82
C THR A 136 18.60 -40.16 -13.31
N TYR A 137 17.67 -41.10 -13.11
CA TYR A 137 17.88 -42.53 -13.37
C TYR A 137 18.39 -42.83 -14.80
N HIS A 138 17.84 -42.14 -15.80
CA HIS A 138 18.21 -42.26 -17.22
C HIS A 138 19.40 -41.38 -17.63
N GLY A 139 19.89 -40.51 -16.75
CA GLY A 139 20.98 -39.56 -17.02
C GLY A 139 20.73 -38.20 -16.39
N GLU A 140 21.82 -37.46 -16.16
CA GLU A 140 21.79 -36.06 -15.73
C GLU A 140 21.55 -35.13 -16.94
N GLN A 141 20.99 -33.95 -16.69
CA GLN A 141 20.91 -32.92 -17.72
C GLN A 141 22.31 -32.37 -17.98
N THR A 142 22.72 -32.34 -19.25
CA THR A 142 24.05 -31.88 -19.67
C THR A 142 23.91 -30.96 -20.87
N GLY A 143 24.59 -29.81 -20.86
CA GLY A 143 24.51 -28.80 -21.93
C GLY A 143 23.73 -27.56 -21.50
N ASP A 144 23.58 -26.63 -22.45
CA ASP A 144 22.95 -25.31 -22.22
C ASP A 144 21.42 -25.33 -22.40
N GLU A 145 20.89 -26.33 -23.11
CA GLU A 145 19.44 -26.54 -23.32
C GLU A 145 18.97 -27.78 -22.55
N PHE A 146 17.74 -27.74 -22.02
CA PHE A 146 17.14 -28.87 -21.33
C PHE A 146 16.71 -29.96 -22.33
N ASP A 147 17.15 -31.19 -22.10
CA ASP A 147 16.66 -32.37 -22.83
C ASP A 147 15.30 -32.78 -22.24
N GLU A 148 14.23 -32.38 -22.92
CA GLU A 148 12.84 -32.65 -22.54
C GLU A 148 12.50 -34.14 -22.55
N ASP A 149 13.04 -34.91 -23.50
CA ASP A 149 12.81 -36.35 -23.61
C ASP A 149 13.49 -37.12 -22.46
N LEU A 150 14.72 -36.74 -22.11
CA LEU A 150 15.43 -37.27 -20.94
C LEU A 150 14.69 -36.92 -19.66
N HIS A 151 14.24 -35.67 -19.53
CA HIS A 151 13.46 -35.22 -18.38
C HIS A 151 12.16 -36.01 -18.24
N ALA A 152 11.38 -36.18 -19.31
CA ALA A 152 10.13 -36.94 -19.29
C ALA A 152 10.33 -38.39 -18.83
N LYS A 153 11.41 -39.06 -19.29
CA LYS A 153 11.78 -40.41 -18.84
C LYS A 153 12.13 -40.44 -17.36
N ASN A 154 12.93 -39.48 -16.89
CA ASN A 154 13.31 -39.36 -15.48
C ASN A 154 12.10 -39.07 -14.59
N ARG A 155 11.19 -38.19 -15.04
CA ARG A 155 9.93 -37.86 -14.36
C ARG A 155 9.02 -39.08 -14.21
N ASP A 156 8.86 -39.90 -15.26
CA ASP A 156 8.07 -41.13 -15.18
C ASP A 156 8.63 -42.06 -14.09
N ILE A 157 9.96 -42.24 -14.04
CA ILE A 157 10.60 -43.05 -12.99
C ILE A 157 10.32 -42.48 -11.60
N TRP A 158 10.54 -41.18 -11.42
CA TRP A 158 10.35 -40.53 -10.13
C TRP A 158 8.89 -40.60 -9.66
N ASN A 159 7.94 -40.12 -10.48
CA ASN A 159 6.53 -40.04 -10.09
C ASN A 159 5.94 -41.44 -9.83
N ARG A 160 6.30 -42.45 -10.63
CA ARG A 160 5.83 -43.83 -10.40
C ARG A 160 6.47 -44.48 -9.18
N TRP A 161 7.70 -44.09 -8.84
CA TRP A 161 8.33 -44.52 -7.59
C TRP A 161 7.62 -43.90 -6.38
N MET A 162 7.40 -42.59 -6.42
CA MET A 162 6.73 -41.82 -5.36
C MET A 162 5.26 -42.20 -5.20
N ALA A 163 4.60 -42.59 -6.29
CA ALA A 163 3.23 -43.08 -6.26
C ALA A 163 3.05 -44.26 -5.30
N ALA A 164 4.08 -45.06 -5.02
CA ALA A 164 3.99 -46.17 -4.07
C ALA A 164 3.77 -45.72 -2.61
N ALA A 165 4.12 -44.48 -2.26
CA ALA A 165 3.94 -43.91 -0.93
C ALA A 165 2.64 -43.10 -0.78
N LEU A 166 1.95 -42.82 -1.88
CA LEU A 166 0.68 -42.10 -1.88
C LEU A 166 -0.51 -43.04 -1.66
N SER A 167 -1.56 -42.54 -1.01
CA SER A 167 -2.85 -43.23 -0.95
C SER A 167 -3.57 -43.16 -2.31
N ASP A 168 -4.56 -44.04 -2.55
CA ASP A 168 -5.39 -43.95 -3.77
C ASP A 168 -6.12 -42.61 -3.87
N GLU A 169 -6.57 -42.07 -2.73
CA GLU A 169 -7.25 -40.77 -2.64
C GLU A 169 -6.30 -39.62 -3.01
N ASP A 170 -5.07 -39.61 -2.49
CA ASP A 170 -4.08 -38.58 -2.81
C ASP A 170 -3.67 -38.63 -4.28
N ARG A 171 -3.52 -39.84 -4.85
CA ARG A 171 -3.25 -40.01 -6.28
C ARG A 171 -4.40 -39.43 -7.13
N GLN A 172 -5.64 -39.74 -6.78
CA GLN A 172 -6.80 -39.22 -7.50
C GLN A 172 -6.88 -37.70 -7.40
N LYS A 173 -6.65 -37.13 -6.21
CA LYS A 173 -6.58 -35.68 -6.01
C LYS A 173 -5.54 -35.02 -6.91
N LEU A 174 -4.33 -35.58 -7.01
CA LEU A 174 -3.29 -35.03 -7.90
C LEU A 174 -3.68 -35.09 -9.38
N ILE A 175 -4.46 -36.09 -9.80
CA ILE A 175 -4.98 -36.20 -11.17
C ILE A 175 -6.08 -35.15 -11.39
N ASP A 176 -7.01 -35.01 -10.44
CA ASP A 176 -8.13 -34.07 -10.52
C ASP A 176 -7.65 -32.61 -10.50
N GLU A 177 -6.54 -32.32 -9.80
CA GLU A 177 -5.86 -31.02 -9.79
C GLU A 177 -4.90 -30.83 -10.99
N GLU A 178 -4.88 -31.76 -11.96
CA GLU A 178 -4.01 -31.75 -13.15
C GLU A 178 -2.50 -31.65 -12.82
N ARG A 179 -2.07 -32.15 -11.66
CA ARG A 179 -0.67 -32.13 -11.20
C ARG A 179 0.18 -33.24 -11.78
N ALA A 180 -0.42 -34.38 -12.09
CA ALA A 180 0.24 -35.50 -12.76
C ALA A 180 -0.79 -36.38 -13.48
N THR A 181 -0.33 -37.13 -14.48
CA THR A 181 -1.22 -38.04 -15.21
C THR A 181 -1.47 -39.34 -14.43
N ALA A 182 -2.60 -40.00 -14.72
CA ALA A 182 -2.90 -41.32 -14.14
C ALA A 182 -1.83 -42.39 -14.49
N ALA A 183 -1.13 -42.22 -15.62
CA ALA A 183 -0.04 -43.11 -16.01
C ALA A 183 1.20 -42.92 -15.13
N GLU A 184 1.58 -41.67 -14.85
CA GLU A 184 2.74 -41.32 -14.02
C GLU A 184 2.51 -41.63 -12.53
N LEU A 185 1.25 -41.67 -12.08
CA LEU A 185 0.90 -42.04 -10.72
C LEU A 185 0.57 -43.53 -10.55
N LYS A 186 0.89 -44.37 -11.54
CA LYS A 186 0.74 -45.82 -11.43
C LYS A 186 2.01 -46.45 -10.82
N PRO A 187 1.94 -47.00 -9.58
CA PRO A 187 3.12 -47.59 -8.93
C PRO A 187 3.73 -48.72 -9.75
N PHE A 188 5.04 -48.90 -9.62
CA PHE A 188 5.76 -49.96 -10.31
C PHE A 188 5.30 -51.37 -9.91
N SER A 189 5.26 -52.27 -10.90
CA SER A 189 5.09 -53.70 -10.64
C SER A 189 6.25 -54.25 -9.80
N ALA A 190 6.06 -55.41 -9.17
CA ALA A 190 7.13 -56.07 -8.41
C ALA A 190 8.35 -56.44 -9.26
N GLU A 191 8.18 -56.60 -10.58
CA GLU A 191 9.27 -56.88 -11.53
C GLU A 191 10.07 -55.63 -11.83
N GLN A 192 9.38 -54.54 -12.20
CA GLN A 192 10.00 -53.24 -12.46
C GLN A 192 10.77 -52.72 -11.24
N ARG A 193 10.21 -52.91 -10.02
CA ARG A 193 10.93 -52.58 -8.78
C ARG A 193 12.21 -53.40 -8.62
N ARG A 194 12.20 -54.71 -8.93
CA ARG A 194 13.39 -55.56 -8.84
C ARG A 194 14.49 -55.13 -9.81
N GLU A 195 14.13 -54.67 -11.01
CA GLU A 195 15.09 -54.15 -11.99
C GLU A 195 15.75 -52.86 -11.50
N LEU A 196 14.94 -51.92 -10.99
CA LEU A 196 15.46 -50.67 -10.41
C LEU A 196 16.38 -50.97 -9.21
N TRP A 197 16.01 -51.92 -8.34
CA TRP A 197 16.85 -52.38 -7.24
C TRP A 197 18.18 -52.99 -7.72
N ALA A 198 18.17 -53.74 -8.83
CA ALA A 198 19.38 -54.30 -9.39
C ALA A 198 20.34 -53.20 -9.90
N SER A 199 19.79 -52.13 -10.49
CA SER A 199 20.55 -50.95 -10.96
C SER A 199 21.22 -50.18 -9.81
N PHE A 200 20.54 -49.98 -8.68
CA PHE A 200 21.13 -49.32 -7.51
C PHE A 200 22.22 -50.17 -6.84
N ARG A 201 22.01 -51.48 -6.74
CA ARG A 201 23.02 -52.41 -6.20
C ARG A 201 24.31 -52.41 -7.00
N SER A 202 24.25 -52.29 -8.32
CA SER A 202 25.46 -52.21 -9.15
C SER A 202 26.21 -50.87 -9.00
N ARG A 203 25.53 -49.82 -8.51
CA ARG A 203 26.11 -48.51 -8.20
C ARG A 203 26.58 -48.38 -6.74
N GLU A 204 26.48 -49.45 -5.94
CA GLU A 204 26.81 -49.46 -4.51
C GLU A 204 26.05 -48.41 -3.69
N LEU A 205 24.86 -48.00 -4.15
CA LEU A 205 24.00 -47.02 -3.48
C LEU A 205 22.77 -47.70 -2.83
N PRO A 206 22.33 -47.24 -1.65
CA PRO A 206 21.07 -47.70 -1.09
C PRO A 206 19.90 -47.25 -1.97
N VAL A 207 18.90 -48.11 -2.15
CA VAL A 207 17.66 -47.72 -2.84
C VAL A 207 16.83 -46.86 -1.89
N PRO A 208 16.42 -45.64 -2.27
CA PRO A 208 15.58 -44.80 -1.42
C PRO A 208 14.20 -45.42 -1.19
N ASP A 209 13.71 -45.42 0.04
CA ASP A 209 12.34 -45.86 0.36
C ASP A 209 11.36 -44.70 0.12
N PRO A 210 10.39 -44.82 -0.81
CA PRO A 210 9.46 -43.73 -1.12
C PRO A 210 8.62 -43.27 0.07
N ALA A 211 8.50 -44.08 1.13
CA ALA A 211 7.78 -43.71 2.36
C ALA A 211 8.62 -42.90 3.36
N THR A 212 9.91 -42.69 3.09
CA THR A 212 10.83 -41.95 3.96
C THR A 212 11.08 -40.53 3.46
N ASP A 213 11.64 -39.69 4.33
CA ASP A 213 11.99 -38.31 3.98
C ASP A 213 13.03 -38.28 2.83
N ILE A 214 12.81 -37.35 1.89
CA ILE A 214 13.63 -37.15 0.70
C ILE A 214 14.76 -36.18 1.07
N ASP A 215 15.98 -36.70 1.14
CA ASP A 215 17.13 -35.96 1.69
C ASP A 215 18.18 -35.61 0.64
N PHE A 216 18.17 -34.34 0.24
CA PHE A 216 19.18 -33.67 -0.57
C PHE A 216 20.09 -32.75 0.25
N THR A 217 20.11 -32.84 1.57
CA THR A 217 20.95 -32.00 2.44
C THR A 217 22.43 -32.06 2.01
N GLU A 218 23.09 -30.90 2.09
CA GLU A 218 24.52 -30.70 1.81
C GLU A 218 24.96 -31.26 0.45
N THR A 219 24.08 -31.17 -0.55
CA THR A 219 24.33 -31.74 -1.88
C THR A 219 24.68 -30.65 -2.90
N VAL A 220 25.70 -30.91 -3.73
CA VAL A 220 26.13 -30.03 -4.83
C VAL A 220 25.60 -30.57 -6.16
N PHE A 221 24.65 -29.86 -6.73
CA PHE A 221 24.13 -30.08 -8.08
C PHE A 221 24.98 -29.29 -9.07
N ALA A 222 26.07 -29.91 -9.54
CA ALA A 222 27.01 -29.27 -10.47
C ALA A 222 26.40 -29.03 -11.86
N CYS A 223 25.52 -29.93 -12.29
CA CYS A 223 24.79 -29.86 -13.56
C CYS A 223 23.42 -29.17 -13.37
N PRO A 224 22.79 -28.66 -14.44
CA PRO A 224 21.38 -28.28 -14.41
C PRO A 224 20.51 -29.42 -13.87
N VAL A 225 19.46 -29.09 -13.15
CA VAL A 225 18.52 -30.07 -12.59
C VAL A 225 17.10 -29.66 -12.94
N SER A 226 16.30 -30.63 -13.39
CA SER A 226 14.87 -30.44 -13.65
C SER A 226 14.05 -31.42 -12.83
N PHE A 227 13.29 -30.84 -11.91
CA PHE A 227 12.20 -31.43 -11.14
C PHE A 227 10.84 -30.96 -11.68
N ASP A 228 10.78 -30.56 -12.95
CA ASP A 228 9.52 -30.11 -13.55
C ASP A 228 8.44 -31.22 -13.47
N HIS A 229 7.25 -30.88 -12.96
CA HIS A 229 6.15 -31.81 -12.69
C HIS A 229 6.50 -33.00 -11.75
N PHE A 230 7.57 -32.92 -10.95
CA PHE A 230 7.89 -33.94 -9.95
C PHE A 230 6.95 -33.86 -8.75
N ILE A 231 6.52 -35.02 -8.26
CA ILE A 231 5.72 -35.14 -7.03
C ILE A 231 6.62 -35.57 -5.86
N PHE A 232 6.60 -34.79 -4.78
CA PHE A 232 7.33 -35.07 -3.53
C PHE A 232 6.31 -35.40 -2.43
N PRO A 233 6.01 -36.69 -2.18
CA PRO A 233 4.96 -37.11 -1.25
C PRO A 233 5.37 -37.03 0.22
N ALA A 234 6.68 -37.05 0.49
CA ALA A 234 7.27 -37.00 1.82
C ALA A 234 7.96 -35.64 2.08
N ARG A 235 8.49 -35.43 3.28
CA ARG A 235 9.25 -34.21 3.58
C ARG A 235 10.51 -34.20 2.71
N THR A 236 10.82 -33.06 2.13
CA THR A 236 11.98 -32.91 1.24
C THR A 236 12.94 -31.88 1.78
N SER A 237 14.21 -32.22 1.91
CA SER A 237 15.25 -31.33 2.42
C SER A 237 16.33 -31.08 1.36
N PHE A 238 16.68 -29.81 1.16
CA PHE A 238 17.77 -29.26 0.35
C PHE A 238 18.65 -28.36 1.23
N VAL A 239 18.70 -28.64 2.53
CA VAL A 239 19.41 -27.79 3.51
C VAL A 239 20.89 -27.71 3.16
N ARG A 240 21.46 -26.50 3.12
CA ARG A 240 22.86 -26.24 2.77
C ARG A 240 23.28 -26.81 1.41
N SER A 241 22.35 -26.98 0.48
CA SER A 241 22.64 -27.51 -0.86
C SER A 241 22.98 -26.39 -1.86
N GLU A 242 23.82 -26.72 -2.83
CA GLU A 242 24.31 -25.77 -3.83
C GLU A 242 23.89 -26.18 -5.23
N PHE A 243 23.25 -25.26 -5.96
CA PHE A 243 22.82 -25.45 -7.33
C PHE A 243 23.75 -24.67 -8.27
N GLY A 244 24.73 -25.40 -8.81
CA GLY A 244 25.77 -24.89 -9.72
C GLY A 244 25.30 -24.72 -11.16
N GLY A 245 24.15 -25.29 -11.53
CA GLY A 245 23.45 -25.07 -12.81
C GLY A 245 22.02 -24.53 -12.60
N GLN A 246 21.25 -24.44 -13.69
CA GLN A 246 19.83 -24.06 -13.61
C GLN A 246 19.04 -25.06 -12.77
N ALA A 247 18.15 -24.57 -11.91
CA ALA A 247 17.30 -25.42 -11.06
C ALA A 247 15.84 -25.20 -11.43
N ASN A 248 15.25 -26.16 -12.14
CA ASN A 248 13.88 -26.09 -12.60
C ASN A 248 12.96 -26.92 -11.69
N TYR A 249 12.04 -26.26 -11.01
CA TYR A 249 10.97 -26.79 -10.16
C TYR A 249 9.58 -26.41 -10.70
N GLN A 250 9.47 -26.07 -11.99
CA GLN A 250 8.19 -25.73 -12.60
C GLN A 250 7.16 -26.83 -12.35
N ASN A 251 5.93 -26.47 -11.99
CA ASN A 251 4.85 -27.42 -11.73
C ASN A 251 5.14 -28.51 -10.66
N ALA A 252 6.27 -28.44 -9.94
CA ALA A 252 6.63 -29.41 -8.91
C ALA A 252 5.64 -29.32 -7.75
N THR A 253 5.30 -30.46 -7.16
CA THR A 253 4.33 -30.52 -6.05
C THR A 253 4.98 -31.13 -4.82
N PHE A 254 5.03 -30.36 -3.73
CA PHE A 254 5.47 -30.80 -2.42
C PHE A 254 4.25 -31.01 -1.51
N GLU A 255 3.90 -32.27 -1.27
CA GLU A 255 2.73 -32.64 -0.44
C GLU A 255 3.00 -32.44 1.07
N ARG A 256 4.27 -32.39 1.47
CA ARG A 256 4.74 -32.16 2.84
C ARG A 256 5.75 -31.02 2.88
N TYR A 257 6.43 -30.84 4.02
CA TYR A 257 7.40 -29.77 4.19
C TYR A 257 8.52 -29.82 3.15
N ALA A 258 8.85 -28.67 2.57
CA ALA A 258 10.00 -28.49 1.71
C ALA A 258 11.00 -27.52 2.37
N ASP A 259 12.19 -28.02 2.67
CA ASP A 259 13.20 -27.28 3.41
C ASP A 259 14.38 -26.94 2.49
N PHE A 260 14.64 -25.66 2.29
CA PHE A 260 15.75 -25.13 1.51
C PHE A 260 16.67 -24.23 2.37
N HIS A 261 16.65 -24.36 3.71
CA HIS A 261 17.45 -23.50 4.58
C HIS A 261 18.91 -23.49 4.15
N HIS A 262 19.51 -22.29 4.04
CA HIS A 262 20.91 -22.11 3.64
C HIS A 262 21.29 -22.65 2.25
N ALA A 263 20.32 -22.95 1.38
CA ALA A 263 20.64 -23.32 0.00
C ALA A 263 21.20 -22.13 -0.79
N VAL A 264 22.00 -22.41 -1.82
CA VAL A 264 22.58 -21.40 -2.71
C VAL A 264 22.28 -21.76 -4.16
N PHE A 265 21.67 -20.82 -4.88
CA PHE A 265 21.39 -20.94 -6.32
C PHE A 265 22.30 -19.99 -7.08
N TYR A 266 23.25 -20.53 -7.83
CA TYR A 266 24.19 -19.72 -8.61
C TYR A 266 23.60 -19.24 -9.94
N TRP A 267 22.62 -19.97 -10.48
CA TRP A 267 21.95 -19.66 -11.75
C TRP A 267 20.43 -19.48 -11.57
N TYR A 268 19.72 -19.46 -12.69
CA TYR A 268 18.27 -19.34 -12.76
C TYR A 268 17.58 -20.44 -11.92
N ALA A 269 16.72 -20.03 -10.99
CA ALA A 269 15.91 -20.92 -10.17
C ALA A 269 14.43 -20.69 -10.51
N ASP A 270 13.78 -21.71 -11.07
CA ASP A 270 12.41 -21.61 -11.58
C ASP A 270 11.46 -22.43 -10.72
N PHE A 271 10.56 -21.77 -10.00
CA PHE A 271 9.51 -22.36 -9.18
C PHE A 271 8.11 -22.07 -9.74
N ARG A 272 7.99 -21.69 -11.03
CA ARG A 272 6.70 -21.30 -11.58
C ARG A 272 5.67 -22.41 -11.48
N TYR A 273 4.43 -22.04 -11.15
CA TYR A 273 3.31 -22.99 -11.00
C TYR A 273 3.51 -24.11 -9.95
N SER A 274 4.61 -24.11 -9.21
CA SER A 274 4.86 -25.10 -8.17
C SER A 274 3.87 -24.96 -7.02
N ALA A 275 3.61 -26.07 -6.34
CA ALA A 275 2.65 -26.15 -5.26
C ALA A 275 3.28 -26.69 -3.98
N PHE A 276 3.17 -25.93 -2.90
CA PHE A 276 3.60 -26.32 -1.56
C PHE A 276 2.35 -26.52 -0.70
N GLN A 277 1.97 -27.77 -0.44
CA GLN A 277 0.74 -28.10 0.27
C GLN A 277 0.84 -27.87 1.78
N GLU A 278 2.06 -27.83 2.31
CA GLU A 278 2.35 -27.52 3.71
C GLU A 278 3.35 -26.35 3.83
N HIS A 279 4.19 -26.33 4.87
CA HIS A 279 5.20 -25.30 5.08
C HIS A 279 6.36 -25.44 4.10
N ALA A 280 6.90 -24.32 3.64
CA ALA A 280 8.16 -24.31 2.91
C ALA A 280 9.12 -23.24 3.41
N TYR A 281 10.36 -23.65 3.60
CA TYR A 281 11.36 -22.97 4.41
C TYR A 281 12.52 -22.55 3.53
N PHE A 282 12.59 -21.25 3.24
CA PHE A 282 13.55 -20.64 2.32
C PHE A 282 14.53 -19.69 3.05
N GLN A 283 14.71 -19.88 4.35
CA GLN A 283 15.49 -18.96 5.17
C GLN A 283 16.97 -19.04 4.82
N HIS A 284 17.65 -17.90 4.87
CA HIS A 284 19.09 -17.79 4.62
C HIS A 284 19.54 -18.27 3.23
N ILE A 285 18.64 -18.35 2.25
CA ILE A 285 19.00 -18.69 0.87
C ILE A 285 19.71 -17.52 0.18
N VAL A 286 20.61 -17.84 -0.75
CA VAL A 286 21.17 -16.88 -1.69
C VAL A 286 20.79 -17.25 -3.11
N PHE A 287 20.02 -16.39 -3.77
CA PHE A 287 19.78 -16.43 -5.21
C PHE A 287 20.73 -15.45 -5.90
N HIS A 288 21.79 -15.94 -6.52
CA HIS A 288 22.75 -15.10 -7.24
C HIS A 288 22.15 -14.50 -8.53
N ASN A 289 21.25 -15.24 -9.16
CA ASN A 289 20.56 -14.85 -10.40
C ASN A 289 19.03 -14.82 -10.17
N TYR A 290 18.27 -14.75 -11.26
CA TYR A 290 16.81 -14.66 -11.22
C TYR A 290 16.17 -15.86 -10.50
N ALA A 291 15.25 -15.56 -9.59
CA ALA A 291 14.44 -16.53 -8.87
C ALA A 291 12.96 -16.29 -9.22
N ASP A 292 12.39 -17.21 -9.98
CA ASP A 292 11.04 -17.10 -10.54
C ASP A 292 10.05 -17.91 -9.69
N PHE A 293 9.17 -17.24 -8.96
CA PHE A 293 8.09 -17.81 -8.18
C PHE A 293 6.73 -17.45 -8.77
N ARG A 294 6.64 -17.12 -10.06
CA ARG A 294 5.36 -16.71 -10.64
C ARG A 294 4.33 -17.83 -10.57
N HIS A 295 3.09 -17.48 -10.25
CA HIS A 295 1.99 -18.44 -10.09
C HIS A 295 2.23 -19.54 -9.03
N VAL A 296 3.22 -19.39 -8.13
CA VAL A 296 3.41 -20.35 -7.04
C VAL A 296 2.18 -20.36 -6.12
N SER A 297 1.79 -21.54 -5.66
CA SER A 297 0.69 -21.72 -4.70
C SER A 297 1.20 -22.34 -3.42
N ILE A 298 1.11 -21.60 -2.31
CA ILE A 298 1.54 -22.08 -1.00
C ILE A 298 0.31 -22.19 -0.10
N LYS A 299 0.01 -23.40 0.38
CA LYS A 299 -1.07 -23.64 1.33
C LYS A 299 -0.64 -23.36 2.77
N GLY A 300 0.59 -23.74 3.15
CA GLY A 300 1.15 -23.47 4.46
C GLY A 300 1.90 -22.14 4.57
N ASN A 301 2.73 -22.02 5.60
CA ASN A 301 3.64 -20.88 5.78
C ASN A 301 4.82 -20.95 4.81
N PHE A 302 5.23 -19.78 4.30
CA PHE A 302 6.37 -19.64 3.42
C PHE A 302 7.37 -18.66 4.03
N ASP A 303 8.60 -19.10 4.28
CA ASP A 303 9.57 -18.34 5.08
C ASP A 303 10.86 -18.03 4.32
N PHE A 304 10.96 -16.82 3.80
CA PHE A 304 12.15 -16.21 3.20
C PHE A 304 12.93 -15.34 4.21
N ARG A 305 12.90 -15.66 5.51
CA ARG A 305 13.68 -14.87 6.47
C ARG A 305 15.14 -14.83 6.10
N ARG A 306 15.70 -13.63 6.05
CA ARG A 306 17.13 -13.39 5.78
C ARG A 306 17.60 -14.00 4.45
N THR A 307 16.69 -14.19 3.49
CA THR A 307 17.04 -14.58 2.12
C THR A 307 17.63 -13.38 1.38
N MET A 308 18.62 -13.65 0.52
CA MET A 308 19.24 -12.64 -0.33
C MET A 308 18.95 -12.95 -1.81
N PHE A 309 18.21 -12.05 -2.46
CA PHE A 309 17.99 -12.05 -3.90
C PHE A 309 18.97 -11.07 -4.54
N GLN A 310 20.07 -11.57 -5.08
CA GLN A 310 21.03 -10.75 -5.83
C GLN A 310 20.53 -10.46 -7.24
N GLY A 311 19.92 -11.46 -7.88
CA GLY A 311 19.09 -11.28 -9.08
C GLY A 311 17.66 -10.84 -8.74
N ASN A 312 16.78 -10.83 -9.74
CA ASN A 312 15.37 -10.48 -9.51
C ASN A 312 14.68 -11.59 -8.73
N GLY A 313 13.83 -11.21 -7.77
CA GLY A 313 12.87 -12.12 -7.14
C GLY A 313 11.47 -11.80 -7.65
N ASP A 314 10.87 -12.75 -8.36
CA ASP A 314 9.58 -12.55 -9.02
C ASP A 314 8.49 -13.43 -8.42
N PHE A 315 7.45 -12.83 -7.86
CA PHE A 315 6.31 -13.46 -7.22
C PHE A 315 5.00 -13.08 -7.93
N GLU A 316 5.06 -12.67 -9.21
CA GLU A 316 3.88 -12.28 -9.97
C GLU A 316 2.82 -13.40 -9.93
N HIS A 317 1.56 -13.04 -9.64
CA HIS A 317 0.45 -14.00 -9.49
C HIS A 317 0.66 -15.10 -8.42
N ALA A 318 1.65 -14.99 -7.53
CA ALA A 318 1.81 -15.92 -6.41
C ALA A 318 0.62 -15.84 -5.44
N THR A 319 0.24 -16.97 -4.84
CA THR A 319 -0.80 -17.06 -3.83
C THR A 319 -0.27 -17.68 -2.54
N PHE A 320 -0.22 -16.88 -1.47
CA PHE A 320 0.16 -17.30 -0.13
C PHE A 320 -1.09 -17.50 0.72
N ASN A 321 -1.54 -18.75 0.91
CA ASN A 321 -2.70 -19.04 1.75
C ASN A 321 -2.34 -19.01 3.25
N GLY A 322 -1.13 -19.44 3.62
CA GLY A 322 -0.57 -19.27 4.96
C GLY A 322 0.25 -17.99 5.09
N THR A 323 1.01 -17.88 6.19
CA THR A 323 1.83 -16.68 6.47
C THR A 323 3.02 -16.63 5.52
N ALA A 324 3.22 -15.50 4.84
CA ALA A 324 4.39 -15.25 4.00
C ALA A 324 5.38 -14.33 4.73
N VAL A 325 6.55 -14.86 5.07
CA VAL A 325 7.57 -14.15 5.84
C VAL A 325 8.74 -13.79 4.95
N PHE A 326 8.98 -12.50 4.74
CA PHE A 326 10.15 -11.91 4.09
C PHE A 326 10.98 -11.09 5.08
N ALA A 327 10.82 -11.33 6.38
CA ALA A 327 11.48 -10.53 7.39
C ALA A 327 13.02 -10.60 7.25
N HIS A 328 13.68 -9.44 7.27
CA HIS A 328 15.12 -9.30 7.00
C HIS A 328 15.58 -9.80 5.62
N ALA A 329 14.68 -10.08 4.67
CA ALA A 329 15.07 -10.41 3.31
C ALA A 329 15.72 -9.19 2.64
N THR A 330 16.69 -9.45 1.76
CA THR A 330 17.39 -8.40 1.01
C THR A 330 17.23 -8.66 -0.48
N PHE A 331 16.61 -7.72 -1.19
CA PHE A 331 16.48 -7.70 -2.64
C PHE A 331 17.46 -6.66 -3.20
N LEU A 332 18.54 -7.11 -3.83
CA LEU A 332 19.53 -6.24 -4.46
C LEU A 332 19.08 -5.75 -5.85
N SER A 333 18.20 -6.52 -6.50
CA SER A 333 17.58 -6.18 -7.79
C SER A 333 16.05 -6.02 -7.64
N TYR A 334 15.32 -6.11 -8.74
CA TYR A 334 13.86 -6.01 -8.77
C TYR A 334 13.20 -7.06 -7.87
N ALA A 335 12.25 -6.61 -7.04
CA ALA A 335 11.35 -7.47 -6.27
C ALA A 335 9.93 -7.27 -6.81
N VAL A 336 9.38 -8.29 -7.46
CA VAL A 336 8.08 -8.21 -8.14
C VAL A 336 7.06 -9.01 -7.37
N PHE A 337 6.00 -8.34 -6.91
CA PHE A 337 4.81 -8.88 -6.24
C PHE A 337 3.54 -8.43 -6.98
N LEU A 338 3.63 -8.30 -8.31
CA LEU A 338 2.55 -7.86 -9.18
C LEU A 338 1.41 -8.90 -9.16
N HIS A 339 0.17 -8.46 -8.94
CA HIS A 339 -0.99 -9.36 -8.83
C HIS A 339 -0.86 -10.48 -7.77
N THR A 340 0.06 -10.35 -6.81
CA THR A 340 0.25 -11.34 -5.74
C THR A 340 -0.90 -11.27 -4.73
N THR A 341 -1.37 -12.43 -4.27
CA THR A 341 -2.40 -12.53 -3.23
C THR A 341 -1.83 -13.12 -1.94
N PHE A 342 -1.81 -12.32 -0.88
CA PHE A 342 -1.51 -12.75 0.49
C PHE A 342 -2.81 -12.98 1.24
N LYS A 343 -3.24 -14.23 1.39
CA LYS A 343 -4.44 -14.57 2.17
C LYS A 343 -4.14 -14.68 3.67
N GLY A 344 -2.96 -15.21 4.02
CA GLY A 344 -2.41 -15.15 5.36
C GLY A 344 -1.71 -13.82 5.64
N ASP A 345 -1.05 -13.72 6.80
CA ASP A 345 -0.25 -12.53 7.15
C ASP A 345 0.96 -12.40 6.22
N ALA A 346 1.30 -11.16 5.86
CA ALA A 346 2.50 -10.84 5.10
C ALA A 346 3.48 -10.07 6.00
N ASP A 347 4.58 -10.72 6.39
CA ASP A 347 5.59 -10.16 7.27
C ASP A 347 6.85 -9.77 6.47
N LEU A 348 6.98 -8.50 6.13
CA LEU A 348 8.13 -7.91 5.43
C LEU A 348 8.96 -7.00 6.37
N GLN A 349 8.97 -7.30 7.66
CA GLN A 349 9.70 -6.51 8.64
C GLN A 349 11.20 -6.49 8.37
N HIS A 350 11.85 -5.33 8.47
CA HIS A 350 13.29 -5.17 8.21
C HIS A 350 13.74 -5.62 6.81
N ALA A 351 12.82 -5.84 5.87
CA ALA A 351 13.17 -6.17 4.50
C ALA A 351 13.84 -4.97 3.82
N THR A 352 14.87 -5.22 3.02
CA THR A 352 15.60 -4.17 2.28
C THR A 352 15.44 -4.40 0.78
N PHE A 353 14.91 -3.40 0.10
CA PHE A 353 14.74 -3.36 -1.35
C PHE A 353 15.68 -2.30 -1.92
N GLN A 354 16.85 -2.72 -2.43
CA GLN A 354 17.85 -1.81 -2.99
C GLN A 354 17.45 -1.28 -4.36
N TYR A 355 16.62 -2.01 -5.09
CA TYR A 355 16.03 -1.57 -6.35
C TYR A 355 14.50 -1.52 -6.25
N ASN A 356 13.80 -1.45 -7.39
CA ASN A 356 12.36 -1.29 -7.43
C ASN A 356 11.64 -2.47 -6.78
N ALA A 357 10.74 -2.17 -5.85
CA ALA A 357 9.78 -3.11 -5.28
C ALA A 357 8.39 -2.81 -5.84
N VAL A 358 7.80 -3.79 -6.53
CA VAL A 358 6.53 -3.65 -7.25
C VAL A 358 5.46 -4.50 -6.58
N PHE A 359 4.53 -3.87 -5.87
CA PHE A 359 3.33 -4.46 -5.27
C PHE A 359 2.06 -3.97 -6.00
N GLU A 360 2.18 -3.65 -7.28
CA GLU A 360 1.04 -3.22 -8.09
C GLU A 360 -0.02 -4.33 -8.14
N ASP A 361 -1.29 -3.97 -7.95
CA ASP A 361 -2.42 -4.90 -7.88
C ASP A 361 -2.27 -6.03 -6.83
N ALA A 362 -1.34 -5.89 -5.87
CA ALA A 362 -1.18 -6.86 -4.79
C ALA A 362 -2.35 -6.77 -3.81
N VAL A 363 -2.83 -7.93 -3.35
CA VAL A 363 -3.96 -8.03 -2.43
C VAL A 363 -3.51 -8.68 -1.12
N PHE A 364 -3.62 -7.93 -0.03
CA PHE A 364 -3.35 -8.38 1.33
C PHE A 364 -4.69 -8.57 2.06
N LEU A 365 -5.13 -9.81 2.22
CA LEU A 365 -6.40 -10.13 2.88
C LEU A 365 -6.29 -10.11 4.41
N ASN A 366 -5.09 -10.26 4.97
CA ASN A 366 -4.81 -10.18 6.40
C ASN A 366 -3.77 -9.09 6.71
N GLN A 367 -3.05 -9.16 7.84
CA GLN A 367 -2.11 -8.13 8.26
C GLN A 367 -0.90 -8.07 7.31
N ALA A 368 -0.54 -6.87 6.88
CA ALA A 368 0.66 -6.61 6.10
C ALA A 368 1.63 -5.74 6.91
N VAL A 369 2.81 -6.26 7.24
CA VAL A 369 3.77 -5.60 8.12
C VAL A 369 5.07 -5.30 7.38
N PHE A 370 5.32 -4.03 7.10
CA PHE A 370 6.54 -3.49 6.48
C PHE A 370 7.41 -2.75 7.50
N GLN A 371 7.24 -3.03 8.80
CA GLN A 371 7.90 -2.28 9.85
C GLN A 371 9.44 -2.36 9.73
N ASN A 372 10.12 -1.22 9.84
CA ASN A 372 11.56 -1.07 9.62
C ASN A 372 12.06 -1.52 8.24
N ALA A 373 11.19 -1.73 7.24
CA ALA A 373 11.62 -2.01 5.88
C ALA A 373 12.28 -0.78 5.23
N ALA A 374 13.15 -0.99 4.25
CA ALA A 374 13.82 0.08 3.52
C ALA A 374 13.64 -0.10 2.01
N PHE A 375 13.08 0.91 1.35
CA PHE A 375 12.94 1.01 -0.09
C PHE A 375 13.91 2.08 -0.60
N GLU A 376 15.03 1.66 -1.19
CA GLU A 376 16.11 2.56 -1.61
C GLU A 376 15.77 3.34 -2.88
N THR A 377 15.00 2.74 -3.80
CA THR A 377 14.56 3.38 -5.06
C THR A 377 13.04 3.54 -5.11
N ARG A 378 12.32 2.75 -5.91
CA ARG A 378 10.87 2.91 -6.13
C ARG A 378 10.10 1.84 -5.37
N ALA A 379 9.12 2.25 -4.58
CA ALA A 379 8.12 1.39 -3.97
C ALA A 379 6.77 1.66 -4.65
N ILE A 380 6.26 0.70 -5.42
CA ILE A 380 5.06 0.85 -6.24
C ILE A 380 3.95 -0.01 -5.64
N PHE A 381 2.93 0.62 -5.07
CA PHE A 381 1.75 0.00 -4.48
C PHE A 381 0.46 0.37 -5.25
N GLN A 382 0.59 0.74 -6.53
CA GLN A 382 -0.55 1.16 -7.35
C GLN A 382 -1.64 0.08 -7.37
N HIS A 383 -2.89 0.48 -7.19
CA HIS A 383 -4.04 -0.44 -7.14
C HIS A 383 -3.97 -1.54 -6.07
N ALA A 384 -2.98 -1.54 -5.17
CA ALA A 384 -2.88 -2.52 -4.10
C ALA A 384 -4.07 -2.39 -3.13
N ALA A 385 -4.44 -3.51 -2.50
CA ALA A 385 -5.55 -3.56 -1.55
C ALA A 385 -5.14 -4.20 -0.22
N PHE A 386 -5.22 -3.43 0.86
CA PHE A 386 -5.01 -3.90 2.24
C PHE A 386 -6.37 -4.05 2.92
N LYS A 387 -6.84 -5.30 3.11
CA LYS A 387 -8.20 -5.60 3.60
C LYS A 387 -8.34 -5.50 5.12
N GLN A 388 -7.28 -5.85 5.85
CA GLN A 388 -7.18 -5.68 7.30
C GLN A 388 -6.21 -4.53 7.60
N GLY A 389 -5.23 -4.71 8.49
CA GLY A 389 -4.26 -3.67 8.83
C GLY A 389 -3.00 -3.68 7.95
N ALA A 390 -2.41 -2.49 7.77
CA ALA A 390 -1.12 -2.31 7.13
C ALA A 390 -0.19 -1.46 8.01
N SER A 391 0.97 -2.01 8.37
CA SER A 391 1.96 -1.34 9.21
C SER A 391 3.20 -0.96 8.40
N PHE A 392 3.43 0.33 8.23
CA PHE A 392 4.64 0.93 7.68
C PHE A 392 5.41 1.70 8.77
N LEU A 393 5.42 1.16 9.99
CA LEU A 393 6.12 1.72 11.14
C LEU A 393 7.62 1.75 10.85
N ASP A 394 8.27 2.90 11.06
CA ASP A 394 9.71 3.05 10.80
C ASP A 394 10.22 2.63 9.39
N THR A 395 9.33 2.48 8.40
CA THR A 395 9.68 2.12 7.03
C THR A 395 10.33 3.29 6.29
N GLN A 396 11.47 3.11 5.64
CA GLN A 396 12.13 4.18 4.88
C GLN A 396 11.76 4.09 3.39
N PHE A 397 11.25 5.18 2.81
CA PHE A 397 11.01 5.32 1.38
C PHE A 397 11.98 6.37 0.82
N LYS A 398 13.17 5.96 0.38
CA LYS A 398 14.23 6.90 -0.03
C LYS A 398 14.02 7.46 -1.43
N GLY A 399 13.42 6.69 -2.35
CA GLY A 399 12.95 7.21 -3.64
C GLY A 399 11.42 7.30 -3.70
N LEU A 400 10.84 7.10 -4.90
CA LEU A 400 9.41 7.28 -5.15
C LEU A 400 8.57 6.25 -4.37
N ALA A 401 7.59 6.72 -3.60
CA ALA A 401 6.55 5.90 -3.01
C ALA A 401 5.21 6.17 -3.69
N ASP A 402 4.72 5.20 -4.47
CA ASP A 402 3.54 5.36 -5.32
C ASP A 402 2.38 4.51 -4.79
N PHE A 403 1.44 5.16 -4.10
CA PHE A 403 0.23 4.57 -3.55
C PHE A 403 -1.02 4.99 -4.34
N ARG A 404 -0.86 5.32 -5.63
CA ARG A 404 -2.00 5.78 -6.43
C ARG A 404 -3.06 4.68 -6.55
N LYS A 405 -4.31 5.05 -6.28
CA LYS A 405 -5.46 4.14 -6.30
C LYS A 405 -5.33 2.93 -5.34
N THR A 406 -4.43 2.98 -4.35
CA THR A 406 -4.37 1.97 -3.28
C THR A 406 -5.60 2.07 -2.38
N ILE A 407 -6.09 0.92 -1.91
CA ILE A 407 -7.24 0.84 -1.00
C ILE A 407 -6.77 0.30 0.35
N PHE A 408 -6.91 1.12 1.40
CA PHE A 408 -6.67 0.73 2.79
C PHE A 408 -8.01 0.54 3.50
N GLN A 409 -8.41 -0.70 3.75
CA GLN A 409 -9.70 -1.02 4.38
C GLN A 409 -9.63 -1.04 5.91
N GLY A 410 -8.52 -1.49 6.50
CA GLY A 410 -8.26 -1.40 7.94
C GLY A 410 -7.13 -0.43 8.28
N ASP A 411 -6.76 -0.40 9.56
CA ASP A 411 -5.89 0.64 10.12
C ASP A 411 -4.52 0.66 9.43
N THR A 412 -4.04 1.87 9.13
CA THR A 412 -2.78 2.08 8.43
C THR A 412 -1.83 2.96 9.23
N PHE A 413 -0.66 2.41 9.55
CA PHE A 413 0.31 3.07 10.40
C PHE A 413 1.55 3.49 9.62
N PHE A 414 1.70 4.79 9.36
CA PHE A 414 2.95 5.38 8.89
C PHE A 414 3.52 6.28 9.99
N ARG A 415 3.89 5.73 11.16
CA ARG A 415 4.48 6.48 12.30
C ARG A 415 5.79 5.88 12.83
N VAL A 416 6.57 6.68 13.56
CA VAL A 416 7.73 6.18 14.34
C VAL A 416 7.23 5.64 15.68
N GLU A 417 7.75 4.51 16.15
CA GLU A 417 7.51 4.09 17.53
C GLU A 417 8.47 4.82 18.51
N GLY A 418 7.89 5.52 19.50
CA GLY A 418 8.62 6.16 20.60
C GLY A 418 8.75 7.68 20.51
N LYS A 419 8.97 8.33 21.66
CA LYS A 419 9.26 9.77 21.78
C LYS A 419 10.71 10.05 21.34
N SER A 420 11.04 9.87 20.06
CA SER A 420 12.37 10.24 19.58
C SER A 420 12.47 11.77 19.45
N HIS A 421 13.13 12.41 20.40
CA HIS A 421 13.57 13.81 20.30
C HIS A 421 14.76 14.00 19.33
N SER A 422 15.21 12.93 18.66
CA SER A 422 16.26 13.00 17.63
C SER A 422 15.63 12.91 16.24
N LEU A 423 15.72 14.03 15.49
CA LEU A 423 15.31 14.17 14.10
C LEU A 423 16.10 13.26 13.13
N SER A 424 17.17 12.58 13.58
CA SER A 424 18.05 11.80 12.70
C SER A 424 17.62 10.34 12.49
N LYS A 425 16.46 9.92 13.01
CA LYS A 425 15.93 8.54 12.91
C LYS A 425 14.44 8.46 12.57
N THR A 426 13.82 9.56 12.12
CA THR A 426 12.42 9.54 11.71
C THR A 426 12.32 8.82 10.37
N CYS A 427 11.30 7.96 10.15
CA CYS A 427 11.10 7.46 8.79
C CYS A 427 10.81 8.66 7.87
N GLN A 428 11.52 8.64 6.74
CA GLN A 428 11.55 9.70 5.76
C GLN A 428 10.90 9.17 4.49
N PHE A 429 9.96 9.96 3.97
CA PHE A 429 9.64 9.93 2.56
C PHE A 429 10.66 10.85 1.88
N GLY A 430 11.78 10.26 1.47
CA GLY A 430 12.91 10.96 0.84
C GLY A 430 12.58 11.40 -0.59
N GLY A 431 11.79 10.61 -1.31
CA GLY A 431 11.31 10.92 -2.65
C GLY A 431 9.86 11.39 -2.70
N ILE A 432 9.38 11.64 -3.92
CA ILE A 432 7.98 11.99 -4.19
C ILE A 432 7.08 10.90 -3.60
N THR A 433 6.01 11.31 -2.93
CA THR A 433 5.00 10.40 -2.39
C THR A 433 3.65 10.73 -3.01
N ASP A 434 3.07 9.76 -3.72
CA ASP A 434 1.83 9.98 -4.45
C ASP A 434 0.72 9.08 -3.90
N PHE A 435 -0.21 9.69 -3.16
CA PHE A 435 -1.43 9.04 -2.68
C PHE A 435 -2.62 9.32 -3.59
N SER A 436 -2.44 9.89 -4.79
CA SER A 436 -3.58 10.36 -5.59
C SER A 436 -4.59 9.24 -5.87
N HIS A 437 -5.87 9.54 -5.68
CA HIS A 437 -6.98 8.57 -5.76
C HIS A 437 -6.95 7.43 -4.73
N ALA A 438 -6.08 7.46 -3.72
CA ALA A 438 -6.10 6.48 -2.64
C ALA A 438 -7.38 6.60 -1.81
N VAL A 439 -7.85 5.46 -1.30
CA VAL A 439 -9.05 5.36 -0.47
C VAL A 439 -8.69 4.80 0.89
N PHE A 440 -8.98 5.57 1.94
CA PHE A 440 -8.77 5.21 3.33
C PHE A 440 -10.12 5.02 4.02
N ASN A 441 -10.43 3.77 4.39
CA ASN A 441 -11.68 3.41 5.06
C ASN A 441 -11.55 3.32 6.59
N ALA A 442 -10.33 3.40 7.13
CA ALA A 442 -10.05 3.28 8.56
C ALA A 442 -9.07 4.37 9.03
N GLU A 443 -8.53 4.23 10.24
CA GLU A 443 -7.62 5.21 10.82
C GLU A 443 -6.28 5.27 10.09
N VAL A 444 -5.83 6.50 9.78
CA VAL A 444 -4.56 6.77 9.09
C VAL A 444 -3.68 7.62 9.98
N PHE A 445 -2.61 7.02 10.47
CA PHE A 445 -1.65 7.67 11.37
C PHE A 445 -0.42 8.11 10.57
N LEU A 446 -0.33 9.41 10.28
CA LEU A 446 0.79 10.07 9.59
C LEU A 446 1.57 10.95 10.59
N THR A 447 1.84 10.42 11.78
CA THR A 447 2.45 11.18 12.89
C THR A 447 3.97 11.05 12.92
N ASN A 448 4.67 12.11 13.35
CA ASN A 448 6.14 12.15 13.48
C ASN A 448 6.90 11.84 12.17
N ARG A 449 6.45 12.38 11.03
CA ARG A 449 7.06 12.15 9.70
C ARG A 449 7.67 13.40 9.10
N GLU A 450 8.66 13.22 8.24
CA GLU A 450 9.21 14.26 7.37
C GLU A 450 9.03 13.82 5.92
N PHE A 451 8.12 14.51 5.22
CA PHE A 451 8.00 14.43 3.77
C PHE A 451 9.06 15.38 3.19
N CYS A 452 10.16 14.82 2.69
CA CYS A 452 11.30 15.59 2.20
C CYS A 452 11.11 16.08 0.75
N SER A 453 10.03 15.64 0.10
CA SER A 453 9.73 15.90 -1.31
C SER A 453 8.21 16.03 -1.51
N GLU A 454 7.80 16.37 -2.73
CA GLU A 454 6.40 16.55 -3.14
C GLU A 454 5.50 15.40 -2.67
N THR A 455 4.37 15.75 -2.03
CA THR A 455 3.40 14.79 -1.52
C THR A 455 2.02 15.11 -2.06
N ARG A 456 1.42 14.18 -2.82
CA ARG A 456 0.14 14.42 -3.49
C ARG A 456 -0.97 13.63 -2.82
N PHE A 457 -1.97 14.34 -2.28
CA PHE A 457 -3.21 13.75 -1.77
C PHE A 457 -4.39 13.97 -2.74
N ASN A 458 -4.13 14.27 -4.01
CA ASN A 458 -5.18 14.71 -4.93
C ASN A 458 -6.23 13.62 -5.17
N SER A 459 -7.51 13.98 -5.15
CA SER A 459 -8.64 13.07 -5.30
C SER A 459 -8.65 11.89 -4.31
N CYS A 460 -7.97 12.00 -3.17
CA CYS A 460 -8.03 11.02 -2.08
C CYS A 460 -9.42 10.98 -1.44
N LYS A 461 -9.76 9.83 -0.85
CA LYS A 461 -10.99 9.67 -0.08
C LYS A 461 -10.67 9.21 1.34
N PHE A 462 -10.97 10.06 2.31
CA PHE A 462 -10.98 9.72 3.73
C PHE A 462 -12.42 9.49 4.16
N LEU A 463 -12.84 8.23 4.32
CA LEU A 463 -14.26 7.91 4.52
C LEU A 463 -14.71 7.98 5.98
N THR A 464 -13.85 7.58 6.92
CA THR A 464 -14.21 7.41 8.33
C THR A 464 -13.56 8.43 9.26
N CYS A 465 -12.29 8.76 9.04
CA CYS A 465 -11.53 9.67 9.90
C CYS A 465 -10.73 10.69 9.10
N VAL A 466 -10.33 11.78 9.75
CA VAL A 466 -9.37 12.75 9.22
C VAL A 466 -7.97 12.21 9.54
N PRO A 467 -7.01 12.20 8.59
CA PRO A 467 -5.66 11.68 8.81
C PRO A 467 -4.96 12.44 9.95
N GLU A 468 -4.33 11.71 10.85
CA GLU A 468 -3.64 12.30 11.99
C GLU A 468 -2.21 12.71 11.60
N LEU A 469 -1.95 14.03 11.55
CA LEU A 469 -0.67 14.64 11.14
C LEU A 469 0.06 15.34 12.31
N SER A 470 -0.19 14.88 13.53
CA SER A 470 0.50 15.33 14.74
C SER A 470 2.03 15.21 14.55
N ASP A 471 2.76 16.30 14.82
CA ASP A 471 4.23 16.36 14.70
C ASP A 471 4.86 15.98 13.34
N CYS A 472 4.10 16.12 12.25
CA CYS A 472 4.60 15.92 10.88
C CYS A 472 5.20 17.20 10.24
N ARG A 473 6.21 17.06 9.38
CA ARG A 473 6.75 18.10 8.49
C ARG A 473 6.35 17.78 7.05
N LEU A 474 5.50 18.62 6.48
CA LEU A 474 5.08 18.53 5.08
C LEU A 474 6.07 19.29 4.19
N HIS A 475 6.30 18.79 2.98
CA HIS A 475 7.03 19.51 1.94
C HIS A 475 6.17 20.65 1.37
N GLU A 476 6.78 21.73 0.88
CA GLU A 476 6.08 22.88 0.28
C GLU A 476 5.22 22.50 -0.94
N GLY A 477 5.63 21.49 -1.69
CA GLY A 477 4.88 20.91 -2.80
C GLY A 477 3.75 19.96 -2.39
N THR A 478 3.25 20.01 -1.15
CA THR A 478 2.14 19.14 -0.74
C THR A 478 0.83 19.66 -1.31
N THR A 479 0.03 18.81 -1.96
CA THR A 479 -1.22 19.23 -2.62
C THR A 479 -2.46 18.45 -2.17
N TRP A 480 -3.59 19.13 -2.05
CA TRP A 480 -4.86 18.63 -1.48
C TRP A 480 -6.09 18.78 -2.41
N HIS A 481 -5.91 18.69 -3.73
CA HIS A 481 -7.00 18.96 -4.68
C HIS A 481 -8.08 17.87 -4.67
N ASP A 482 -9.36 18.25 -4.73
CA ASP A 482 -10.51 17.34 -4.87
C ASP A 482 -10.58 16.21 -3.83
N VAL A 483 -10.07 16.45 -2.62
CA VAL A 483 -10.11 15.46 -1.54
C VAL A 483 -11.53 15.32 -0.99
N GLN A 484 -12.00 14.07 -0.90
CA GLN A 484 -13.23 13.73 -0.21
C GLN A 484 -12.94 13.47 1.27
N TRP A 485 -13.53 14.29 2.13
CA TRP A 485 -13.36 14.25 3.57
C TRP A 485 -14.53 13.55 4.28
N PRO A 486 -14.34 13.01 5.50
CA PRO A 486 -15.39 12.32 6.23
C PRO A 486 -16.52 13.27 6.61
N GLN A 487 -17.73 12.74 6.71
CA GLN A 487 -18.90 13.49 7.19
C GLN A 487 -18.77 13.79 8.67
N THR A 488 -19.25 14.97 9.11
CA THR A 488 -19.20 15.35 10.52
C THR A 488 -20.08 14.41 11.36
N PRO A 489 -19.53 13.75 12.39
CA PRO A 489 -20.28 12.81 13.20
C PRO A 489 -21.31 13.53 14.09
N SER A 490 -22.44 12.87 14.35
CA SER A 490 -23.48 13.39 15.26
C SER A 490 -23.05 13.34 16.73
N ASN A 491 -22.07 12.51 17.08
CA ASN A 491 -21.56 12.39 18.44
C ASN A 491 -20.65 13.58 18.78
N PRO A 492 -20.95 14.36 19.85
CA PRO A 492 -20.17 15.53 20.22
C PRO A 492 -18.68 15.26 20.53
N ILE A 493 -18.34 14.09 21.07
CA ILE A 493 -16.95 13.71 21.38
C ILE A 493 -16.19 13.47 20.08
N ALA A 494 -16.72 12.62 19.20
CA ALA A 494 -16.11 12.35 17.90
C ALA A 494 -16.02 13.62 17.02
N ALA A 495 -17.00 14.53 17.14
CA ALA A 495 -16.96 15.82 16.45
C ALA A 495 -15.85 16.74 16.98
N ARG A 496 -15.53 16.65 18.27
CA ARG A 496 -14.41 17.37 18.88
C ARG A 496 -13.07 16.81 18.40
N ASP A 497 -12.92 15.49 18.39
CA ASP A 497 -11.70 14.83 17.91
C ASP A 497 -11.44 15.15 16.43
N MET A 498 -12.51 15.14 15.61
CA MET A 498 -12.44 15.58 14.21
C MET A 498 -12.04 17.06 14.08
N ALA A 499 -12.54 17.93 14.95
CA ALA A 499 -12.15 19.34 14.96
C ALA A 499 -10.66 19.52 15.31
N ASP A 500 -10.17 18.75 16.28
CA ASP A 500 -8.77 18.78 16.67
C ASP A 500 -7.88 18.30 15.51
N ALA A 501 -8.27 17.21 14.81
CA ALA A 501 -7.59 16.72 13.61
C ALA A 501 -7.50 17.77 12.48
N TYR A 502 -8.60 18.47 12.15
CA TYR A 502 -8.57 19.57 11.19
C TYR A 502 -7.71 20.74 11.66
N SER A 503 -7.63 20.99 12.97
CA SER A 503 -6.73 22.02 13.51
C SER A 503 -5.26 21.69 13.29
N HIS A 504 -4.90 20.40 13.35
CA HIS A 504 -3.55 19.94 13.02
C HIS A 504 -3.25 20.14 11.54
N LEU A 505 -4.15 19.71 10.65
CA LEU A 505 -4.04 19.96 9.20
C LEU A 505 -3.84 21.45 8.89
N ARG A 506 -4.69 22.31 9.46
CA ARG A 506 -4.57 23.78 9.29
C ARG A 506 -3.20 24.31 9.69
N ARG A 507 -2.68 23.92 10.86
CA ARG A 507 -1.34 24.35 11.32
C ARG A 507 -0.24 23.88 10.37
N ARG A 508 -0.38 22.69 9.78
CA ARG A 508 0.60 22.16 8.82
C ARG A 508 0.54 22.87 7.47
N SER A 509 -0.65 23.18 6.96
CA SER A 509 -0.82 24.01 5.75
C SER A 509 -0.24 25.40 5.92
N ASN A 510 -0.44 26.03 7.09
CA ASN A 510 0.17 27.32 7.40
C ASN A 510 1.71 27.24 7.40
N ALA A 511 2.29 26.16 7.96
CA ALA A 511 3.73 25.95 8.00
C ALA A 511 4.38 25.87 6.61
N ILE A 512 3.66 25.33 5.61
CA ILE A 512 4.10 25.28 4.20
C ILE A 512 3.60 26.48 3.37
N GLN A 513 2.98 27.48 4.00
CA GLN A 513 2.41 28.66 3.34
C GLN A 513 1.30 28.37 2.31
N ASP A 514 0.65 27.20 2.41
CA ASP A 514 -0.54 26.84 1.62
C ASP A 514 -1.79 27.45 2.26
N HIS A 515 -2.05 28.68 1.87
CA HIS A 515 -3.16 29.47 2.39
C HIS A 515 -4.54 28.99 1.95
N GLU A 516 -4.64 28.38 0.77
CA GLU A 516 -5.93 27.87 0.28
C GLU A 516 -6.36 26.66 1.09
N ALA A 517 -5.45 25.71 1.32
CA ALA A 517 -5.68 24.58 2.21
C ALA A 517 -5.90 25.04 3.66
N GLU A 518 -5.15 26.04 4.15
CA GLU A 518 -5.35 26.59 5.50
C GLU A 518 -6.79 27.10 5.70
N LEU A 519 -7.32 27.87 4.75
CA LEU A 519 -8.69 28.40 4.79
C LEU A 519 -9.74 27.28 4.71
N ASP A 520 -9.55 26.28 3.84
CA ASP A 520 -10.47 25.13 3.75
C ASP A 520 -10.49 24.34 5.06
N PHE A 521 -9.32 24.02 5.62
CA PHE A 521 -9.21 23.31 6.89
C PHE A 521 -9.77 24.11 8.06
N TYR A 522 -9.64 25.44 8.07
CA TYR A 522 -10.29 26.30 9.06
C TYR A 522 -11.82 26.20 8.99
N GLY A 523 -12.39 26.22 7.78
CA GLY A 523 -13.83 26.05 7.60
C GLY A 523 -14.31 24.69 8.10
N ARG A 524 -13.56 23.61 7.81
CA ARG A 524 -13.88 22.25 8.28
C ARG A 524 -13.75 22.11 9.80
N GLU A 525 -12.71 22.68 10.40
CA GLU A 525 -12.52 22.74 11.86
C GLU A 525 -13.74 23.38 12.53
N LEU A 526 -14.24 24.50 12.01
CA LEU A 526 -15.40 25.19 12.59
C LEU A 526 -16.70 24.40 12.42
N ARG A 527 -16.91 23.72 11.29
CA ARG A 527 -18.08 22.83 11.09
C ARG A 527 -18.08 21.68 12.10
N ALA A 528 -16.93 21.06 12.34
CA ALA A 528 -16.78 20.02 13.35
C ALA A 528 -17.03 20.57 14.78
N LYS A 529 -16.47 21.74 15.12
CA LYS A 529 -16.73 22.41 16.41
C LYS A 529 -18.20 22.75 16.63
N ARG A 530 -18.94 23.12 15.59
CA ARG A 530 -20.38 23.38 15.67
C ARG A 530 -21.13 22.15 16.16
N ALA A 531 -20.83 20.97 15.60
CA ALA A 531 -21.45 19.71 16.01
C ALA A 531 -21.06 19.30 17.44
N ALA A 532 -19.86 19.67 17.91
CA ALA A 532 -19.38 19.34 19.26
C ALA A 532 -20.00 20.21 20.38
N VAL A 533 -20.15 21.52 20.19
CA VAL A 533 -20.54 22.45 21.27
C VAL A 533 -22.06 22.67 21.34
N GLY A 534 -22.76 22.65 20.20
CA GLY A 534 -24.20 22.91 20.14
C GLY A 534 -24.63 24.29 20.69
N GLY A 535 -25.94 24.49 20.85
CA GLY A 535 -26.53 25.66 21.52
C GLY A 535 -26.22 27.02 20.88
N ALA A 536 -26.08 28.05 21.71
CA ALA A 536 -25.84 29.43 21.25
C ALA A 536 -24.50 29.58 20.51
N THR A 537 -23.45 28.90 20.95
CA THR A 537 -22.15 28.91 20.29
C THR A 537 -22.21 28.25 18.91
N GLY A 538 -22.90 27.11 18.80
CA GLY A 538 -23.16 26.47 17.50
C GLY A 538 -23.94 27.37 16.54
N PHE A 539 -24.95 28.10 17.04
CA PHE A 539 -25.71 29.08 16.25
C PHE A 539 -24.82 30.21 15.71
N LEU A 540 -23.92 30.76 16.52
CA LEU A 540 -22.97 31.78 16.06
C LEU A 540 -22.04 31.24 14.96
N ILE A 541 -21.58 30.00 15.08
CA ILE A 541 -20.76 29.35 14.04
C ILE A 541 -21.58 29.14 12.76
N SER A 542 -22.88 28.80 12.86
CA SER A 542 -23.80 28.73 11.72
C SER A 542 -23.99 30.09 11.04
N LEU A 543 -24.18 31.15 11.83
CA LEU A 543 -24.33 32.50 11.32
C LEU A 543 -23.07 32.96 10.58
N TYR A 544 -21.89 32.62 11.08
CA TYR A 544 -20.61 32.95 10.45
C TYR A 544 -20.41 32.21 9.12
N GLU A 545 -20.81 30.92 9.02
CA GLU A 545 -20.80 30.20 7.74
C GLU A 545 -21.79 30.79 6.74
N TRP A 546 -23.02 31.07 7.17
CA TRP A 546 -24.09 31.57 6.30
C TRP A 546 -23.79 32.98 5.76
N SER A 547 -23.14 33.82 6.56
CA SER A 547 -22.84 35.20 6.20
C SER A 547 -21.66 35.34 5.25
N CYS A 548 -20.59 34.55 5.41
CA CYS A 548 -19.35 34.72 4.63
C CYS A 548 -18.59 33.42 4.31
N GLY A 549 -19.15 32.25 4.60
CA GLY A 549 -18.49 30.96 4.39
C GLY A 549 -17.21 30.84 5.20
N PHE A 550 -17.22 31.29 6.46
CA PHE A 550 -16.03 31.36 7.33
C PHE A 550 -14.92 32.29 6.83
N GLY A 551 -15.25 33.24 5.95
CA GLY A 551 -14.30 34.17 5.35
C GLY A 551 -13.64 33.65 4.06
N ALA A 552 -14.11 32.52 3.52
CA ALA A 552 -13.68 32.00 2.22
C ALA A 552 -14.47 32.63 1.06
N SER A 553 -15.71 33.08 1.28
CA SER A 553 -16.57 33.63 0.24
C SER A 553 -16.67 35.15 0.29
N VAL A 554 -16.35 35.79 -0.83
CA VAL A 554 -16.55 37.23 -1.06
C VAL A 554 -17.98 37.50 -1.56
N HIS A 555 -18.61 36.53 -2.21
CA HIS A 555 -19.92 36.70 -2.83
C HIS A 555 -21.06 36.69 -1.82
N LEU A 556 -20.96 35.92 -0.73
CA LEU A 556 -22.00 35.85 0.30
C LEU A 556 -22.24 37.21 0.99
N PRO A 557 -21.21 37.93 1.48
CA PRO A 557 -21.42 39.27 2.04
C PRO A 557 -21.99 40.27 1.02
N VAL A 558 -21.54 40.22 -0.24
CA VAL A 558 -22.07 41.07 -1.32
C VAL A 558 -23.54 40.78 -1.57
N PHE A 559 -23.93 39.51 -1.62
CA PHE A 559 -25.32 39.09 -1.76
C PHE A 559 -26.19 39.64 -0.62
N TRP A 560 -25.73 39.53 0.62
CA TRP A 560 -26.45 40.08 1.78
C TRP A 560 -26.57 41.61 1.72
N LEU A 561 -25.53 42.32 1.28
CA LEU A 561 -25.59 43.77 1.08
C LEU A 561 -26.58 44.15 -0.02
N LEU A 562 -26.59 43.46 -1.16
CA LEU A 562 -27.56 43.69 -2.23
C LEU A 562 -28.99 43.37 -1.78
N GLY A 563 -29.17 42.29 -1.02
CA GLY A 563 -30.48 41.90 -0.46
C GLY A 563 -31.00 42.93 0.53
N LEU A 564 -30.17 43.42 1.45
CA LEU A 564 -30.53 44.49 2.37
C LEU A 564 -30.84 45.80 1.63
N TRP A 565 -30.10 46.13 0.56
CA TRP A 565 -30.36 47.30 -0.25
C TRP A 565 -31.74 47.22 -0.93
N THR A 566 -31.90 46.20 -1.76
CA THR A 566 -33.06 46.07 -2.66
C THR A 566 -34.31 45.61 -1.93
N GLY A 567 -34.17 44.75 -0.92
CA GLY A 567 -35.28 44.18 -0.17
C GLY A 567 -35.91 45.14 0.84
N LEU A 568 -35.14 46.06 1.43
CA LEU A 568 -35.70 47.02 2.41
C LEU A 568 -36.29 48.28 1.77
N ALA A 569 -35.90 48.63 0.54
CA ALA A 569 -36.49 49.74 -0.21
C ALA A 569 -38.04 49.70 -0.30
N PRO A 570 -38.69 48.58 -0.68
CA PRO A 570 -40.15 48.49 -0.69
C PRO A 570 -40.77 48.49 0.71
N VAL A 571 -40.04 48.02 1.73
CA VAL A 571 -40.50 48.07 3.13
C VAL A 571 -40.55 49.52 3.62
N TYR A 572 -39.53 50.33 3.31
CA TYR A 572 -39.57 51.77 3.61
C TYR A 572 -40.74 52.47 2.91
N HIS A 573 -40.96 52.13 1.64
CA HIS A 573 -42.10 52.67 0.88
C HIS A 573 -43.43 52.34 1.57
N LEU A 574 -43.64 51.09 1.97
CA LEU A 574 -44.86 50.66 2.68
C LEU A 574 -45.03 51.37 4.03
N ILE A 575 -43.96 51.50 4.83
CA ILE A 575 -44.02 52.19 6.13
C ILE A 575 -44.42 53.66 5.92
N LEU A 576 -43.85 54.32 4.92
CA LEU A 576 -44.12 55.72 4.63
C LEU A 576 -45.55 55.94 4.08
N GLN A 577 -46.04 55.02 3.23
CA GLN A 577 -47.43 55.02 2.77
C GLN A 577 -48.41 54.88 3.94
N HIS A 578 -48.16 53.94 4.87
CA HIS A 578 -49.02 53.76 6.05
C HIS A 578 -48.96 54.96 7.02
N ALA A 579 -47.84 55.69 7.04
CA ALA A 579 -47.69 56.92 7.80
C ALA A 579 -48.29 58.16 7.09
N GLY A 580 -49.00 57.99 5.97
CA GLY A 580 -49.71 59.06 5.27
C GLY A 580 -48.85 59.87 4.28
N ARG A 581 -47.62 59.44 3.98
CA ARG A 581 -46.79 60.06 2.93
C ARG A 581 -47.09 59.41 1.58
N ALA A 582 -47.83 60.12 0.73
CA ALA A 582 -48.14 59.70 -0.63
C ALA A 582 -47.21 60.37 -1.66
N GLY A 583 -46.99 59.73 -2.82
CA GLY A 583 -46.27 60.31 -3.96
C GLY A 583 -44.73 60.22 -3.91
N ILE A 584 -44.18 59.30 -3.11
CA ILE A 584 -42.74 59.06 -3.05
C ILE A 584 -42.30 58.25 -4.28
N ASP A 585 -41.30 58.75 -5.01
CA ASP A 585 -40.69 58.04 -6.13
C ASP A 585 -40.00 56.76 -5.65
N PRO A 586 -40.32 55.58 -6.20
CA PRO A 586 -39.62 54.33 -5.90
C PRO A 586 -38.09 54.45 -5.97
N ALA A 587 -37.54 55.23 -6.91
CA ALA A 587 -36.09 55.40 -7.04
C ALA A 587 -35.47 56.06 -5.80
N GLN A 588 -36.18 57.00 -5.17
CA GLN A 588 -35.74 57.63 -3.92
C GLN A 588 -35.68 56.62 -2.77
N MET A 589 -36.52 55.58 -2.76
CA MET A 589 -36.52 54.55 -1.71
C MET A 589 -35.34 53.59 -1.86
N TYR A 590 -34.97 53.24 -3.09
CA TYR A 590 -33.74 52.50 -3.36
C TYR A 590 -32.50 53.34 -3.02
N GLY A 591 -32.50 54.65 -3.32
CA GLY A 591 -31.43 55.57 -2.92
C GLY A 591 -31.30 55.70 -1.40
N PHE A 592 -32.43 55.86 -0.70
CA PHE A 592 -32.47 55.95 0.76
C PHE A 592 -32.01 54.65 1.45
N SER A 593 -32.43 53.50 0.91
CA SER A 593 -31.99 52.18 1.39
C SER A 593 -30.48 51.98 1.20
N LEU A 594 -29.92 52.40 0.05
CA LEU A 594 -28.47 52.39 -0.20
C LEU A 594 -27.72 53.29 0.78
N ALA A 595 -28.19 54.52 0.97
CA ALA A 595 -27.58 55.47 1.91
C ALA A 595 -27.67 54.98 3.36
N SER A 596 -28.72 54.22 3.70
CA SER A 596 -28.89 53.59 5.02
C SER A 596 -27.90 52.43 5.24
N LEU A 597 -27.53 51.67 4.20
CA LEU A 597 -26.49 50.64 4.30
C LEU A 597 -25.14 51.22 4.70
N GLY A 598 -24.74 52.34 4.12
CA GLY A 598 -23.52 53.05 4.49
C GLY A 598 -23.76 54.20 5.46
N GLY A 599 -24.77 54.11 6.32
CA GLY A 599 -25.11 55.16 7.29
C GLY A 599 -23.96 55.50 8.26
N PHE A 600 -23.02 54.57 8.45
CA PHE A 600 -21.79 54.76 9.24
C PHE A 600 -20.70 55.58 8.52
N PHE A 601 -20.79 55.75 7.20
CA PHE A 601 -19.97 56.67 6.42
C PHE A 601 -20.59 58.08 6.30
N GLY A 602 -21.72 58.35 6.96
CA GLY A 602 -22.38 59.66 6.91
C GLY A 602 -23.25 59.92 5.68
N MET A 603 -23.25 59.01 4.69
CA MET A 603 -23.97 59.17 3.41
C MET A 603 -25.47 59.48 3.56
N ARG A 604 -26.13 58.93 4.60
CA ARG A 604 -27.54 59.23 4.88
C ARG A 604 -27.78 60.71 5.21
N LYS A 605 -26.90 61.33 5.99
CA LYS A 605 -27.03 62.77 6.33
C LYS A 605 -26.64 63.65 5.15
N GLU A 606 -25.71 63.21 4.32
CA GLU A 606 -25.21 63.99 3.19
C GLU A 606 -26.18 64.04 2.02
N PHE A 607 -26.82 62.91 1.69
CA PHE A 607 -27.70 62.81 0.50
C PHE A 607 -29.20 62.85 0.82
N PHE A 608 -29.60 62.65 2.08
CA PHE A 608 -31.01 62.51 2.47
C PHE A 608 -31.37 63.28 3.77
N ALA A 609 -30.64 64.35 4.14
CA ALA A 609 -30.92 65.16 5.34
C ALA A 609 -32.39 65.57 5.45
N ASP A 610 -32.90 66.32 4.46
CA ASP A 610 -34.26 66.85 4.43
C ASP A 610 -35.32 65.73 4.45
N PHE A 611 -35.00 64.59 3.83
CA PHE A 611 -35.87 63.42 3.80
C PHE A 611 -35.99 62.76 5.19
N THR A 612 -34.89 62.75 5.96
CA THR A 612 -34.79 62.13 7.29
C THR A 612 -35.40 62.93 8.43
N GLU A 613 -35.56 64.26 8.32
CA GLU A 613 -36.09 65.11 9.40
C GLU A 613 -37.50 64.74 9.86
N ASN A 614 -38.28 64.10 8.98
CA ASN A 614 -39.69 63.79 9.21
C ASN A 614 -39.99 62.28 9.05
N LEU A 615 -39.00 61.42 9.25
CA LEU A 615 -39.17 59.96 9.12
C LEU A 615 -39.96 59.39 10.32
N PRO A 616 -40.98 58.52 10.10
CA PRO A 616 -41.66 57.81 11.19
C PRO A 616 -40.69 56.98 12.04
N THR A 617 -40.97 56.83 13.34
CA THR A 617 -40.09 56.11 14.28
C THR A 617 -39.72 54.70 13.80
N MET A 618 -40.67 53.96 13.21
CA MET A 618 -40.41 52.62 12.67
C MET A 618 -39.42 52.62 11.50
N ALA A 619 -39.44 53.64 10.64
CA ALA A 619 -38.49 53.77 9.54
C ALA A 619 -37.10 54.19 10.05
N GLN A 620 -37.04 55.01 11.12
CA GLN A 620 -35.78 55.39 11.76
C GLN A 620 -35.10 54.18 12.42
N THR A 621 -35.86 53.38 13.17
CA THR A 621 -35.34 52.17 13.83
C THR A 621 -34.88 51.14 12.79
N LEU A 622 -35.65 50.94 11.72
CA LEU A 622 -35.28 50.07 10.61
C LEU A 622 -34.01 50.54 9.90
N SER A 623 -33.87 51.85 9.63
CA SER A 623 -32.66 52.43 9.04
C SER A 623 -31.44 52.28 9.95
N GLY A 624 -31.60 52.46 11.27
CA GLY A 624 -30.55 52.18 12.25
C GLY A 624 -30.11 50.72 12.23
N ALA A 625 -31.06 49.78 12.23
CA ALA A 625 -30.76 48.35 12.15
C ALA A 625 -30.09 47.97 10.82
N GLN A 626 -30.55 48.53 9.69
CA GLN A 626 -29.94 48.34 8.38
C GLN A 626 -28.51 48.86 8.34
N SER A 627 -28.22 50.02 8.95
CA SER A 627 -26.85 50.55 9.05
C SER A 627 -25.93 49.63 9.85
N LEU A 628 -26.41 49.07 10.96
CA LEU A 628 -25.63 48.14 11.79
C LEU A 628 -25.34 46.83 11.03
N LEU A 629 -26.35 46.23 10.39
CA LEU A 629 -26.18 45.03 9.59
C LEU A 629 -25.28 45.30 8.36
N GLY A 630 -25.45 46.45 7.71
CA GLY A 630 -24.59 46.89 6.60
C GLY A 630 -23.13 46.98 7.03
N ALA A 631 -22.84 47.58 8.18
CA ALA A 631 -21.48 47.64 8.74
C ALA A 631 -20.90 46.24 8.99
N VAL A 632 -21.69 45.32 9.55
CA VAL A 632 -21.27 43.92 9.76
C VAL A 632 -20.93 43.24 8.43
N PHE A 633 -21.77 43.34 7.40
CA PHE A 633 -21.48 42.68 6.12
C PHE A 633 -20.34 43.34 5.34
N VAL A 634 -20.16 44.66 5.43
CA VAL A 634 -18.97 45.33 4.88
C VAL A 634 -17.70 44.87 5.60
N PHE A 635 -17.75 44.71 6.93
CA PHE A 635 -16.63 44.15 7.69
C PHE A 635 -16.32 42.71 7.27
N LEU A 636 -17.35 41.84 7.15
CA LEU A 636 -17.17 40.47 6.70
C LEU A 636 -16.65 40.39 5.26
N LEU A 637 -17.10 41.29 4.38
CA LEU A 637 -16.55 41.43 3.04
C LEU A 637 -15.06 41.78 3.08
N GLY A 638 -14.67 42.74 3.92
CA GLY A 638 -13.28 43.10 4.16
C GLY A 638 -12.45 41.93 4.68
N LEU A 639 -12.99 41.13 5.61
CA LEU A 639 -12.35 39.93 6.12
C LEU A 639 -12.17 38.86 5.03
N SER A 640 -13.21 38.60 4.23
CA SER A 640 -13.12 37.67 3.09
C SER A 640 -12.12 38.14 2.04
N LEU A 641 -12.05 39.43 1.74
CA LEU A 641 -11.06 40.01 0.82
C LEU A 641 -9.65 39.92 1.37
N ARG A 642 -9.46 40.22 2.66
CA ARG A 642 -8.18 40.07 3.36
C ARG A 642 -7.69 38.63 3.29
N ASN A 643 -8.57 37.68 3.59
CA ASN A 643 -8.27 36.25 3.52
C ASN A 643 -7.97 35.83 2.08
N ARG A 644 -8.74 36.27 1.09
CA ARG A 644 -8.55 35.82 -0.31
C ARG A 644 -7.31 36.43 -0.97
N PHE A 645 -7.00 37.69 -0.73
CA PHE A 645 -5.94 38.44 -1.43
C PHE A 645 -4.69 38.69 -0.59
N ARG A 646 -4.61 38.12 0.62
CA ARG A 646 -3.44 38.24 1.51
C ARG A 646 -3.04 39.70 1.80
N ILE A 647 -4.03 40.57 1.95
CA ILE A 647 -3.79 41.98 2.28
C ILE A 647 -3.29 42.02 3.73
N LYS A 648 -2.04 42.45 3.93
CA LYS A 648 -1.42 42.58 5.26
C LYS A 648 -1.81 43.87 5.94
#